data_AF-A0A442FPG8-F1
#
_entry.id   AF-A0A442FPG8-F1
#
_cell.length_a   1.000
_cell.length_b   1.000
_cell.length_c   1.000
_cell.angle_alpha   90.00
_cell.angle_beta   90.00
_cell.angle_gamma   90.00
#
_symmetry.space_group_name_H-M   'P 1'
#
loop_
_entity.id
_entity.type
_entity.pdbx_description
1 polymer ?
#
loop_
_entity_poly.entity_id
_entity_poly.type
_entity_poly.pdbx_seq_one_letter_code
_entity_poly.pdbx_strand_id
1 'polypeptide(L)'
;MSGGNESRKNRARKSLRQFYDEHGGKVSDKWSIYLDEYDRILSAYRNKAVRVLEIGIQNGGSLEVWSKYFPQAEIILGCDINQNCGLLNFDDRRIDVIVGDANLEDTKQRIAERSAEFDVIVDDGSHKSSDIIRTFSIYFRHLAEGGVFIFEDLHASYWQDFEGGLYDPLSSLSFFKRLLDLINHQHWGLDCSRTDALMAFAERYKIAFDEASLASIHSIEFLNSLCVVTKRSRQDNVLGSRHIVGREALVEQSILDLDDATIAAANQTENPWSLRSVTIEQEIIENRARESVQQAAARLGALADEIVEARERIASVEAEVARARAEATGKAQEVEALQAQLLAVEAAKNLLAADRDNAGSEERRLQDQVRTLLHERDMARSEERCARDTLQAIFSSTSWRITRPVRSLKKKTTEFRSVATGVLRLIRERRLTSATIARGVQQLPRLVREGKLSNPTSFSDLAETLDPESVSRIQTAFDREFYLRSNPDIASAGVDALSHFLAHGWKEHRDPSADFSVSYYLKRYPDIARAGLNPFIHYVLHGQGEKRTALSYKRRLERSDIHPKVTAIVPNYNHERFLERRIESILSQTYKNIEILILDDWSADNSHKIIQRYCDLYPGRVRSHFNTENSGNVFRQWRKGIEQSEGDLIWICESDDFCEPDFVEHLIPHLRDRSVNLAFGRIQFCDQMGRLQPGLDQYREGAEAGIWNEPMVRPASEWFARGFGVNNVIANVGGCLWRRQVLSAPIWTEAESFSVLGDWFLYCYLAGGGNIAYEPAAVAYFRQHGQNTSVGAFKSARYYTEHHRLMTLLRKTWDVPEDTVERFMSKVEFQYKHFELEQKLGPLSLYVDKRALLEVKRERMHIMLAFLGFHTGGGELFPINLANELHSQGHIVSMLALDMSHINQDMLRLLDPAIPVYDADQVVDTGGDTFIAEAGVSVIHSHMALLEVFFFEYMKLTAKIPYVVSLHGSYESADLSADLLRRIGEGVTHWVYTTDRNLEPLRVLSISEAKLTKLGNGMPHDATPFPQTRQELGIKHDAVVFTLVARGILRKGWRAAISAFITLRDRHPERPLHLLLCGDGEQATKHERTFGSERGITFLGYQSRIPGLYRISDVALVPTRFEGESFPLCIIQAMQAGTPIISTRVGEIENMVAPDGHPPCGLVIDPVRDTDRFIQLLETAMEDMLSDTLRRKYAKSAVELGARYSISKVAEDYVHLYDKVINSNLISDNSGEGRPLERGSIR
;
A
#
# COMPACT_ATOMS: atom_id res chain seq x y z
N MET A 1 41.89 -64.50 -19.18
CA MET A 1 41.44 -65.50 -20.17
C MET A 1 39.97 -65.77 -19.95
N SER A 2 39.16 -65.44 -20.96
CA SER A 2 38.01 -66.22 -21.46
C SER A 2 36.98 -66.77 -20.46
N GLY A 3 35.68 -66.56 -20.63
CA GLY A 3 34.92 -66.18 -21.82
C GLY A 3 33.44 -66.27 -21.46
N GLY A 4 32.63 -65.57 -22.24
CA GLY A 4 31.25 -65.27 -21.92
C GLY A 4 30.30 -66.45 -21.78
N ASN A 5 29.21 -66.16 -21.08
CA ASN A 5 27.89 -66.69 -21.43
C ASN A 5 26.81 -65.65 -21.09
N GLU A 6 26.97 -64.43 -21.62
CA GLU A 6 25.86 -63.51 -21.83
C GLU A 6 25.16 -63.90 -23.13
N SER A 7 24.03 -64.59 -23.02
CA SER A 7 22.85 -64.41 -23.89
C SER A 7 21.85 -65.55 -23.69
N ARG A 8 20.99 -65.42 -22.67
CA ARG A 8 19.53 -65.52 -22.83
C ARG A 8 18.83 -65.39 -21.48
N LYS A 9 17.90 -64.43 -21.45
CA LYS A 9 16.85 -64.16 -20.44
C LYS A 9 17.17 -63.15 -19.33
N ASN A 10 17.45 -61.91 -19.73
CA ASN A 10 16.90 -60.74 -19.04
C ASN A 10 16.37 -59.78 -20.11
N ARG A 11 15.18 -60.08 -20.68
CA ARG A 11 14.38 -59.02 -21.29
C ARG A 11 13.98 -58.14 -20.12
N ALA A 12 14.50 -56.91 -20.06
CA ALA A 12 14.03 -55.91 -19.10
C ALA A 12 12.49 -55.90 -19.16
N ARG A 13 11.84 -56.22 -18.03
CA ARG A 13 10.38 -56.19 -17.95
C ARG A 13 9.94 -54.75 -18.18
N LYS A 14 8.97 -54.54 -19.07
CA LYS A 14 8.49 -53.19 -19.37
C LYS A 14 7.89 -52.54 -18.12
N SER A 15 8.17 -51.29 -17.83
CA SER A 15 7.53 -50.55 -16.72
C SER A 15 6.07 -50.20 -17.07
N LEU A 16 5.25 -49.85 -16.07
CA LEU A 16 3.88 -49.36 -16.34
C LEU A 16 3.89 -48.13 -17.24
N ARG A 17 4.82 -47.20 -16.99
CA ARG A 17 5.04 -46.02 -17.85
C ARG A 17 5.26 -46.40 -19.32
N GLN A 18 6.09 -47.41 -19.59
CA GLN A 18 6.30 -47.88 -20.96
C GLN A 18 5.04 -48.49 -21.59
N PHE A 19 4.16 -49.12 -20.79
CA PHE A 19 2.86 -49.58 -21.29
C PHE A 19 1.92 -48.43 -21.64
N TYR A 20 1.95 -47.32 -20.90
CA TYR A 20 1.21 -46.09 -21.23
C TYR A 20 1.80 -45.39 -22.47
N ASP A 21 3.12 -45.23 -22.54
CA ASP A 21 3.80 -44.56 -23.66
C ASP A 21 3.59 -45.28 -25.01
N GLU A 22 3.50 -46.61 -24.98
CA GLU A 22 3.26 -47.45 -26.17
C GLU A 22 1.76 -47.71 -26.43
N HIS A 23 0.87 -47.20 -25.59
CA HIS A 23 -0.57 -47.45 -25.70
C HIS A 23 -1.19 -46.64 -26.86
N GLY A 24 -1.61 -47.33 -27.92
CA GLY A 24 -2.33 -46.74 -29.06
C GLY A 24 -3.83 -47.06 -29.12
N GLY A 25 -4.42 -47.54 -28.03
CA GLY A 25 -5.83 -47.95 -27.95
C GLY A 25 -6.73 -46.83 -27.42
N LYS A 26 -7.64 -47.15 -26.50
CA LYS A 26 -8.55 -46.16 -25.89
C LYS A 26 -7.79 -45.14 -25.05
N VAL A 27 -8.33 -43.94 -24.92
CA VAL A 27 -7.69 -42.85 -24.17
C VAL A 27 -7.64 -43.19 -22.68
N SER A 28 -6.49 -42.97 -22.06
CA SER A 28 -6.28 -42.98 -20.61
C SER A 28 -5.48 -41.74 -20.23
N ASP A 29 -5.96 -41.02 -19.24
CA ASP A 29 -5.26 -39.89 -18.63
C ASP A 29 -4.66 -40.31 -17.29
N LYS A 30 -3.45 -39.85 -16.99
CA LYS A 30 -2.74 -40.20 -15.75
C LYS A 30 -1.61 -39.22 -15.46
N TRP A 31 -1.50 -38.79 -14.20
CA TRP A 31 -0.33 -38.05 -13.74
C TRP A 31 0.94 -38.90 -13.84
N SER A 32 2.02 -38.30 -14.33
CA SER A 32 3.28 -39.01 -14.56
C SER A 32 3.79 -39.70 -13.29
N ILE A 33 3.70 -39.06 -12.13
CA ILE A 33 4.13 -39.63 -10.85
C ILE A 33 3.35 -40.88 -10.45
N TYR A 34 2.07 -40.98 -10.81
CA TYR A 34 1.25 -42.16 -10.50
C TYR A 34 1.75 -43.40 -11.23
N LEU A 35 2.26 -43.25 -12.46
CA LEU A 35 2.73 -44.38 -13.26
C LEU A 35 3.94 -45.08 -12.63
N ASP A 36 4.87 -44.29 -12.10
CA ASP A 36 6.07 -44.83 -11.45
C ASP A 36 5.71 -45.48 -10.11
N GLU A 37 4.79 -44.86 -9.37
CA GLU A 37 4.35 -45.35 -8.07
C GLU A 37 3.49 -46.61 -8.17
N TYR A 38 2.60 -46.67 -9.15
CA TYR A 38 1.85 -47.88 -9.47
C TYR A 38 2.77 -49.02 -9.86
N ASP A 39 3.84 -48.77 -10.60
CA ASP A 39 4.81 -49.82 -10.90
C ASP A 39 5.52 -50.32 -9.63
N ARG A 40 5.85 -49.43 -8.68
CA ARG A 40 6.42 -49.81 -7.38
C ARG A 40 5.47 -50.71 -6.59
N ILE A 41 4.22 -50.29 -6.42
CA ILE A 41 3.21 -50.95 -5.58
C ILE A 41 2.70 -52.23 -6.23
N LEU A 42 2.35 -52.18 -7.52
CA LEU A 42 1.62 -53.25 -8.21
C LEU A 42 2.55 -54.30 -8.83
N SER A 43 3.86 -54.07 -8.87
CA SER A 43 4.82 -55.06 -9.40
C SER A 43 4.74 -56.43 -8.71
N ALA A 44 4.38 -56.47 -7.42
CA ALA A 44 4.21 -57.70 -6.63
C ALA A 44 3.00 -58.55 -7.08
N TYR A 45 2.02 -57.93 -7.74
CA TYR A 45 0.78 -58.55 -8.23
C TYR A 45 0.88 -59.00 -9.69
N ARG A 46 1.85 -58.44 -10.42
CA ARG A 46 1.97 -58.53 -11.88
C ARG A 46 1.90 -59.93 -12.48
N ASN A 47 2.49 -60.92 -11.81
CA ASN A 47 2.55 -62.31 -12.29
C ASN A 47 1.61 -63.25 -11.53
N LYS A 48 0.66 -62.70 -10.77
CA LYS A 48 -0.35 -63.47 -10.04
C LYS A 48 -1.68 -63.40 -10.79
N ALA A 49 -2.55 -64.39 -10.54
CA ALA A 49 -3.95 -64.27 -10.88
C ALA A 49 -4.57 -63.21 -9.97
N VAL A 50 -5.02 -62.10 -10.56
CA VAL A 50 -5.51 -60.94 -9.81
C VAL A 50 -6.86 -60.46 -10.33
N ARG A 51 -7.67 -59.95 -9.41
CA ARG A 51 -8.98 -59.37 -9.66
C ARG A 51 -8.87 -57.87 -9.41
N VAL A 52 -9.07 -57.06 -10.45
CA VAL A 52 -8.90 -55.60 -10.40
C VAL A 52 -10.26 -54.93 -10.52
N LEU A 53 -10.53 -53.95 -9.65
CA LEU A 53 -11.66 -53.04 -9.76
C LEU A 53 -11.14 -51.61 -9.94
N GLU A 54 -11.63 -50.91 -10.95
CA GLU A 54 -11.39 -49.47 -11.14
C GLU A 54 -12.73 -48.72 -11.16
N ILE A 55 -12.87 -47.75 -10.26
CA ILE A 55 -14.02 -46.85 -10.16
C ILE A 55 -13.62 -45.53 -10.82
N GLY A 56 -14.39 -45.08 -11.81
CA GLY A 56 -14.04 -43.95 -12.66
C GLY A 56 -13.09 -44.39 -13.78
N ILE A 57 -13.64 -44.91 -14.87
CA ILE A 57 -12.83 -45.44 -15.99
C ILE A 57 -12.80 -44.52 -17.20
N GLN A 58 -13.67 -43.50 -17.23
CA GLN A 58 -13.75 -42.50 -18.28
C GLN A 58 -13.87 -43.13 -19.68
N ASN A 59 -12.79 -43.17 -20.48
CA ASN A 59 -12.78 -43.74 -21.83
C ASN A 59 -12.29 -45.20 -21.87
N GLY A 60 -11.97 -45.81 -20.73
CA GLY A 60 -11.59 -47.22 -20.59
C GLY A 60 -10.17 -47.58 -21.05
N GLY A 61 -9.32 -46.61 -21.39
CA GLY A 61 -7.93 -46.87 -21.78
C GLY A 61 -7.08 -47.49 -20.67
N SER A 62 -7.33 -47.11 -19.42
CA SER A 62 -6.69 -47.67 -18.23
C SER A 62 -6.91 -49.18 -18.13
N LEU A 63 -8.13 -49.65 -18.37
CA LEU A 63 -8.48 -51.08 -18.38
C LEU A 63 -7.69 -51.87 -19.44
N GLU A 64 -7.50 -51.30 -20.62
CA GLU A 64 -6.67 -51.91 -21.66
C GLU A 64 -5.19 -51.97 -21.25
N VAL A 65 -4.69 -50.94 -20.56
CA VAL A 65 -3.34 -50.96 -20.01
C VAL A 65 -3.23 -52.00 -18.89
N TRP A 66 -4.21 -52.11 -17.99
CA TRP A 66 -4.24 -53.13 -16.94
C TRP A 66 -4.23 -54.54 -17.49
N SER A 67 -4.95 -54.80 -18.59
CA SER A 67 -4.96 -56.13 -19.23
C SER A 67 -3.59 -56.56 -19.73
N LYS A 68 -2.76 -55.61 -20.17
CA LYS A 68 -1.38 -55.82 -20.61
C LYS A 68 -0.42 -55.90 -19.42
N TYR A 69 -0.64 -55.07 -18.40
CA TYR A 69 0.20 -55.03 -17.21
C TYR A 69 0.03 -56.29 -16.34
N PHE A 70 -1.20 -56.79 -16.20
CA PHE A 70 -1.59 -58.01 -15.50
C PHE A 70 -1.99 -59.11 -16.49
N PRO A 71 -1.02 -59.80 -17.13
CA PRO A 71 -1.31 -60.81 -18.15
C PRO A 71 -2.06 -62.04 -17.61
N GLN A 72 -2.10 -62.23 -16.29
CA GLN A 72 -2.82 -63.32 -15.61
C GLN A 72 -4.06 -62.84 -14.85
N ALA A 73 -4.50 -61.58 -15.00
CA ALA A 73 -5.71 -61.10 -14.35
C ALA A 73 -6.89 -62.06 -14.63
N GLU A 74 -7.68 -62.36 -13.61
CA GLU A 74 -8.90 -63.16 -13.75
C GLU A 74 -10.05 -62.30 -14.26
N ILE A 75 -10.14 -61.08 -13.73
CA ILE A 75 -11.11 -60.06 -14.11
C ILE A 75 -10.50 -58.66 -13.92
N ILE A 76 -10.83 -57.77 -14.85
CA ILE A 76 -10.55 -56.34 -14.79
C ILE A 76 -11.91 -55.65 -14.93
N LEU A 77 -12.47 -55.23 -13.81
CA LEU A 77 -13.80 -54.67 -13.73
C LEU A 77 -13.72 -53.15 -13.67
N GLY A 78 -14.29 -52.48 -14.65
CA GLY A 78 -14.50 -51.04 -14.63
C GLY A 78 -15.89 -50.67 -14.12
N CYS A 79 -16.01 -49.60 -13.32
CA CYS A 79 -17.28 -49.03 -12.94
C CYS A 79 -17.31 -47.53 -13.24
N ASP A 80 -18.32 -47.04 -13.96
CA ASP A 80 -18.49 -45.61 -14.22
C ASP A 80 -19.96 -45.18 -14.14
N ILE A 81 -20.20 -43.98 -13.63
CA ILE A 81 -21.53 -43.38 -13.58
C ILE A 81 -22.00 -42.94 -14.98
N ASN A 82 -21.07 -42.65 -15.88
CA ASN A 82 -21.38 -42.20 -17.23
C ASN A 82 -21.95 -43.35 -18.07
N GLN A 83 -23.19 -43.17 -18.53
CA GLN A 83 -23.91 -44.18 -19.30
C GLN A 83 -23.23 -44.56 -20.61
N ASN A 84 -22.42 -43.66 -21.19
CA ASN A 84 -21.70 -43.92 -22.43
C ASN A 84 -20.58 -44.96 -22.26
N CYS A 85 -20.11 -45.22 -21.04
CA CYS A 85 -19.11 -46.24 -20.78
C CYS A 85 -19.62 -47.66 -21.11
N GLY A 86 -20.94 -47.86 -21.14
CA GLY A 86 -21.56 -49.11 -21.60
C GLY A 86 -21.42 -49.37 -23.10
N LEU A 87 -20.97 -48.37 -23.88
CA LEU A 87 -20.67 -48.50 -25.30
C LEU A 87 -19.24 -48.98 -25.56
N LEU A 88 -18.40 -49.03 -24.53
CA LEU A 88 -17.01 -49.45 -24.64
C LEU A 88 -16.94 -50.95 -24.94
N ASN A 89 -16.22 -51.31 -26.00
CA ASN A 89 -15.98 -52.69 -26.39
C ASN A 89 -14.49 -53.02 -26.24
N PHE A 90 -14.17 -54.17 -25.65
CA PHE A 90 -12.80 -54.60 -25.41
C PHE A 90 -12.53 -55.94 -26.09
N ASP A 91 -11.35 -56.08 -26.71
CA ASP A 91 -10.93 -57.34 -27.35
C ASP A 91 -10.59 -58.42 -26.30
N ASP A 92 -10.13 -57.98 -25.12
CA ASP A 92 -9.79 -58.86 -24.02
C ASP A 92 -11.05 -59.23 -23.22
N ARG A 93 -11.39 -60.52 -23.22
CA ARG A 93 -12.59 -61.06 -22.54
C ARG A 93 -12.52 -60.95 -21.01
N ARG A 94 -11.37 -60.60 -20.45
CA ARG A 94 -11.17 -60.40 -19.00
C ARG A 94 -11.64 -59.02 -18.53
N ILE A 95 -11.86 -58.08 -19.45
CA ILE A 95 -12.35 -56.74 -19.14
C ILE A 95 -13.89 -56.76 -19.15
N ASP A 96 -14.51 -56.33 -18.05
CA ASP A 96 -15.95 -56.12 -17.94
C ASP A 96 -16.23 -54.70 -17.42
N VAL A 97 -17.38 -54.13 -17.77
CA VAL A 97 -17.76 -52.76 -17.39
C VAL A 97 -19.17 -52.73 -16.82
N ILE A 98 -19.30 -52.14 -15.64
CA ILE A 98 -20.57 -51.83 -15.00
C ILE A 98 -20.82 -50.33 -15.11
N VAL A 99 -22.00 -50.00 -15.63
CA VAL A 99 -22.46 -48.62 -15.69
C VAL A 99 -23.40 -48.36 -14.53
N GLY A 100 -23.05 -47.40 -13.67
CA GLY A 100 -23.83 -46.97 -12.52
C GLY A 100 -22.97 -46.25 -11.48
N ASP A 101 -23.63 -45.51 -10.60
CA ASP A 101 -22.96 -44.89 -9.45
C ASP A 101 -22.51 -45.97 -8.47
N ALA A 102 -21.20 -46.06 -8.23
CA ALA A 102 -20.59 -47.04 -7.33
C ALA A 102 -21.05 -46.90 -5.88
N ASN A 103 -21.69 -45.79 -5.52
CA ASN A 103 -22.23 -45.53 -4.19
C ASN A 103 -23.64 -46.10 -3.96
N LEU A 104 -24.32 -46.56 -5.02
CA LEU A 104 -25.68 -47.08 -4.93
C LEU A 104 -25.70 -48.60 -4.72
N GLU A 105 -26.67 -49.08 -3.94
CA GLU A 105 -26.77 -50.50 -3.55
C GLU A 105 -26.92 -51.44 -4.76
N ASP A 106 -27.64 -51.02 -5.81
CA ASP A 106 -27.78 -51.80 -7.05
C ASP A 106 -26.43 -51.99 -7.77
N THR A 107 -25.65 -50.93 -7.92
CA THR A 107 -24.32 -51.00 -8.56
C THR A 107 -23.36 -51.85 -7.72
N LYS A 108 -23.37 -51.65 -6.39
CA LYS A 108 -22.59 -52.46 -5.45
C LYS A 108 -22.92 -53.95 -5.58
N GLN A 109 -24.21 -54.30 -5.67
CA GLN A 109 -24.63 -55.70 -5.87
C GLN A 109 -24.10 -56.25 -7.20
N ARG A 110 -24.22 -55.49 -8.29
CA ARG A 110 -23.71 -55.89 -9.62
C ARG A 110 -22.18 -56.08 -9.61
N ILE A 111 -21.43 -55.24 -8.89
CA ILE A 111 -19.98 -55.38 -8.71
C ILE A 111 -19.67 -56.67 -7.94
N ALA A 112 -20.37 -56.91 -6.83
CA ALA A 112 -20.19 -58.11 -6.00
C ALA A 112 -20.56 -59.41 -6.73
N GLU A 113 -21.52 -59.37 -7.66
CA GLU A 113 -21.90 -60.51 -8.52
C GLU A 113 -20.79 -60.90 -9.51
N ARG A 114 -19.89 -59.97 -9.88
CA ARG A 114 -18.76 -60.24 -10.77
C ARG A 114 -17.54 -60.76 -10.04
N SER A 115 -17.27 -60.22 -8.86
CA SER A 115 -16.28 -60.79 -7.95
C SER A 115 -16.61 -60.44 -6.50
N ALA A 116 -16.56 -61.46 -5.63
CA ALA A 116 -16.77 -61.26 -4.21
C ALA A 116 -15.61 -60.50 -3.54
N GLU A 117 -14.40 -60.63 -4.07
CA GLU A 117 -13.22 -59.90 -3.59
C GLU A 117 -12.33 -59.39 -4.74
N PHE A 118 -11.52 -58.38 -4.45
CA PHE A 118 -10.56 -57.77 -5.38
C PHE A 118 -9.17 -57.69 -4.75
N ASP A 119 -8.13 -57.96 -5.52
CA ASP A 119 -6.73 -57.86 -5.06
C ASP A 119 -6.22 -56.42 -5.18
N VAL A 120 -6.75 -55.67 -6.15
CA VAL A 120 -6.45 -54.26 -6.40
C VAL A 120 -7.76 -53.52 -6.62
N ILE A 121 -7.99 -52.45 -5.88
CA ILE A 121 -9.09 -51.51 -6.10
C ILE A 121 -8.49 -50.13 -6.34
N VAL A 122 -8.90 -49.46 -7.41
CA VAL A 122 -8.53 -48.07 -7.73
C VAL A 122 -9.79 -47.22 -7.75
N ASP A 123 -9.80 -46.13 -7.00
CA ASP A 123 -10.84 -45.10 -7.04
C ASP A 123 -10.29 -43.81 -7.65
N ASP A 124 -10.66 -43.61 -8.91
CA ASP A 124 -10.43 -42.43 -9.74
C ASP A 124 -11.79 -41.82 -10.15
N GLY A 125 -12.76 -41.88 -9.23
CA GLY A 125 -14.16 -41.50 -9.46
C GLY A 125 -14.41 -39.99 -9.52
N SER A 126 -15.39 -39.51 -8.75
CA SER A 126 -15.80 -38.09 -8.81
C SER A 126 -14.82 -37.11 -8.14
N HIS A 127 -13.83 -37.64 -7.42
CA HIS A 127 -12.92 -36.94 -6.51
C HIS A 127 -13.60 -36.19 -5.35
N LYS A 128 -14.93 -36.31 -5.20
CA LYS A 128 -15.67 -35.70 -4.09
C LYS A 128 -15.37 -36.44 -2.79
N SER A 129 -15.18 -35.68 -1.71
CA SER A 129 -14.87 -36.26 -0.41
C SER A 129 -15.94 -37.25 0.08
N SER A 130 -17.23 -36.97 -0.11
CA SER A 130 -18.30 -37.90 0.29
C SER A 130 -18.24 -39.23 -0.46
N ASP A 131 -17.98 -39.19 -1.77
CA ASP A 131 -17.95 -40.39 -2.61
C ASP A 131 -16.74 -41.25 -2.26
N ILE A 132 -15.54 -40.65 -2.13
CA ILE A 132 -14.31 -41.36 -1.74
C ILE A 132 -14.47 -42.09 -0.40
N ILE A 133 -15.06 -41.41 0.60
CA ILE A 133 -15.24 -42.02 1.93
C ILE A 133 -16.30 -43.14 1.86
N ARG A 134 -17.33 -42.97 1.04
CA ARG A 134 -18.40 -43.96 0.88
C ARG A 134 -17.91 -45.18 0.10
N THR A 135 -17.17 -45.03 -0.99
CA THR A 135 -16.56 -46.15 -1.73
C THR A 135 -15.60 -46.92 -0.84
N PHE A 136 -14.80 -46.25 0.00
CA PHE A 136 -13.99 -46.92 1.02
C PHE A 136 -14.86 -47.77 1.95
N SER A 137 -15.92 -47.19 2.53
CA SER A 137 -16.81 -47.90 3.47
C SER A 137 -17.52 -49.12 2.87
N ILE A 138 -17.80 -49.06 1.56
CA ILE A 138 -18.48 -50.12 0.81
C ILE A 138 -17.48 -51.20 0.39
N TYR A 139 -16.39 -50.83 -0.29
CA TYR A 139 -15.55 -51.75 -1.04
C TYR A 139 -14.31 -52.24 -0.28
N PHE A 140 -13.88 -51.58 0.79
CA PHE A 140 -12.71 -52.04 1.56
C PHE A 140 -12.92 -53.45 2.18
N ARG A 141 -14.16 -53.79 2.53
CA ARG A 141 -14.52 -55.15 2.98
C ARG A 141 -14.32 -56.21 1.89
N HIS A 142 -14.48 -55.82 0.62
CA HIS A 142 -14.29 -56.66 -0.57
C HIS A 142 -12.83 -56.69 -1.03
N LEU A 143 -11.92 -55.94 -0.41
CA LEU A 143 -10.50 -56.08 -0.69
C LEU A 143 -9.99 -57.42 -0.14
N ALA A 144 -9.26 -58.19 -0.94
CA ALA A 144 -8.68 -59.46 -0.55
C ALA A 144 -7.57 -59.27 0.50
N GLU A 145 -7.26 -60.32 1.26
CA GLU A 145 -6.15 -60.28 2.20
C GLU A 145 -4.82 -60.11 1.47
N GLY A 146 -4.02 -59.12 1.92
CA GLY A 146 -2.80 -58.72 1.25
C GLY A 146 -3.00 -57.78 0.06
N GLY A 147 -4.24 -57.41 -0.29
CA GLY A 147 -4.59 -56.50 -1.37
C GLY A 147 -4.40 -55.01 -1.05
N VAL A 148 -4.54 -54.17 -2.07
CA VAL A 148 -4.39 -52.69 -1.98
C VAL A 148 -5.61 -51.94 -2.55
N PHE A 149 -6.01 -50.89 -1.83
CA PHE A 149 -7.00 -49.91 -2.28
C PHE A 149 -6.30 -48.58 -2.51
N ILE A 150 -6.33 -48.08 -3.73
CA ILE A 150 -5.66 -46.86 -4.14
C ILE A 150 -6.69 -45.78 -4.47
N PHE A 151 -6.49 -44.57 -3.94
CA PHE A 151 -7.31 -43.39 -4.17
C PHE A 151 -6.50 -42.34 -4.92
N GLU A 152 -7.06 -41.81 -6.00
CA GLU A 152 -6.44 -40.82 -6.87
C GLU A 152 -6.95 -39.40 -6.61
N ASP A 153 -6.18 -38.43 -7.09
CA ASP A 153 -6.60 -37.03 -7.21
C ASP A 153 -7.11 -36.39 -5.91
N LEU A 154 -6.59 -36.84 -4.77
CA LEU A 154 -6.86 -36.28 -3.44
C LEU A 154 -6.43 -34.81 -3.26
N HIS A 155 -5.69 -34.22 -4.21
CA HIS A 155 -5.49 -32.78 -4.24
C HIS A 155 -6.83 -32.03 -4.39
N ALA A 156 -7.85 -32.65 -5.01
CA ALA A 156 -9.21 -32.14 -5.05
C ALA A 156 -9.84 -32.00 -3.66
N SER A 157 -9.40 -32.79 -2.66
CA SER A 157 -9.82 -32.68 -1.26
C SER A 157 -9.51 -31.31 -0.61
N TYR A 158 -8.69 -30.47 -1.25
CA TYR A 158 -8.42 -29.10 -0.82
C TYR A 158 -9.36 -28.07 -1.43
N TRP A 159 -10.21 -28.46 -2.39
CA TRP A 159 -11.06 -27.58 -3.17
C TRP A 159 -12.53 -27.72 -2.75
N GLN A 160 -13.21 -26.59 -2.62
CA GLN A 160 -14.59 -26.53 -2.14
C GLN A 160 -15.57 -27.30 -3.04
N ASP A 161 -15.39 -27.24 -4.37
CA ASP A 161 -16.27 -27.90 -5.35
C ASP A 161 -16.26 -29.44 -5.23
N PHE A 162 -15.21 -29.99 -4.62
CA PHE A 162 -15.04 -31.43 -4.36
C PHE A 162 -15.28 -31.77 -2.88
N GLU A 163 -16.06 -30.93 -2.20
CA GLU A 163 -16.44 -31.08 -0.78
C GLU A 163 -15.21 -31.07 0.14
N GLY A 164 -14.22 -30.27 -0.24
CA GLY A 164 -12.94 -30.15 0.43
C GLY A 164 -12.64 -28.74 0.92
N GLY A 165 -11.41 -28.56 1.39
CA GLY A 165 -10.89 -27.31 1.93
C GLY A 165 -9.70 -27.59 2.83
N LEU A 166 -8.69 -26.71 2.84
CA LEU A 166 -7.45 -26.93 3.59
C LEU A 166 -7.65 -27.28 5.07
N TYR A 167 -8.68 -26.71 5.69
CA TYR A 167 -9.05 -26.95 7.08
C TYR A 167 -10.48 -27.51 7.22
N ASP A 168 -11.00 -28.14 6.17
CA ASP A 168 -12.29 -28.81 6.29
C ASP A 168 -12.14 -30.05 7.18
N PRO A 169 -12.82 -30.11 8.33
CA PRO A 169 -12.67 -31.20 9.28
C PRO A 169 -13.20 -32.53 8.75
N LEU A 170 -14.01 -32.54 7.68
CA LEU A 170 -14.69 -33.73 7.18
C LEU A 170 -14.30 -34.13 5.75
N SER A 171 -13.30 -33.46 5.15
CA SER A 171 -12.78 -33.84 3.83
C SER A 171 -12.19 -35.27 3.78
N SER A 172 -12.02 -35.83 2.58
CA SER A 172 -11.41 -37.16 2.39
C SER A 172 -9.98 -37.23 2.94
N LEU A 173 -9.18 -36.17 2.84
CA LEU A 173 -7.88 -36.12 3.49
C LEU A 173 -7.96 -36.09 5.02
N SER A 174 -8.93 -35.39 5.60
CA SER A 174 -9.16 -35.44 7.06
C SER A 174 -9.58 -36.84 7.50
N PHE A 175 -10.39 -37.54 6.70
CA PHE A 175 -10.75 -38.94 6.92
C PHE A 175 -9.52 -39.86 6.91
N PHE A 176 -8.69 -39.82 5.88
CA PHE A 176 -7.50 -40.68 5.81
C PHE A 176 -6.47 -40.35 6.90
N LYS A 177 -6.33 -39.08 7.30
CA LYS A 177 -5.52 -38.71 8.47
C LYS A 177 -6.05 -39.35 9.74
N ARG A 178 -7.37 -39.42 9.92
CA ARG A 178 -7.98 -40.08 11.08
C ARG A 178 -7.72 -41.59 11.06
N LEU A 179 -7.74 -42.23 9.89
CA LEU A 179 -7.40 -43.66 9.78
C LEU A 179 -5.97 -44.00 10.25
N LEU A 180 -5.03 -43.06 10.22
CA LEU A 180 -3.67 -43.26 10.78
C LEU A 180 -3.68 -43.50 12.29
N ASP A 181 -4.66 -42.96 13.01
CA ASP A 181 -4.82 -43.24 14.44
C ASP A 181 -5.34 -44.66 14.65
N LEU A 182 -6.22 -45.15 13.77
CA LEU A 182 -6.90 -46.45 13.89
C LEU A 182 -5.95 -47.65 13.77
N ILE A 183 -4.90 -47.54 12.94
CA ILE A 183 -3.89 -48.62 12.83
C ILE A 183 -3.08 -48.77 14.14
N ASN A 184 -3.09 -47.73 14.99
CA ASN A 184 -2.39 -47.71 16.28
C ASN A 184 -3.30 -47.99 17.48
N HIS A 185 -4.54 -48.45 17.27
CA HIS A 185 -5.57 -48.67 18.31
C HIS A 185 -5.09 -49.45 19.54
N GLN A 186 -4.20 -50.44 19.37
CA GLN A 186 -3.65 -51.22 20.49
C GLN A 186 -2.88 -50.37 21.51
N HIS A 187 -2.53 -49.12 21.18
CA HIS A 187 -1.80 -48.18 22.01
C HIS A 187 -2.67 -47.11 22.67
N TRP A 188 -3.98 -47.08 22.39
CA TRP A 188 -4.86 -46.01 22.88
C TRP A 188 -5.07 -46.04 24.39
N GLY A 189 -5.02 -47.22 25.02
CA GLY A 189 -5.20 -47.35 26.46
C GLY A 189 -6.58 -46.90 26.96
N LEU A 190 -7.58 -46.91 26.07
CA LEU A 190 -8.97 -46.55 26.31
C LEU A 190 -9.89 -47.69 25.86
N ASP A 191 -11.05 -47.81 26.51
CA ASP A 191 -12.13 -48.72 26.11
C ASP A 191 -13.03 -48.07 25.05
N CYS A 192 -12.46 -47.74 23.88
CA CYS A 192 -13.21 -47.22 22.74
C CYS A 192 -12.88 -47.97 21.45
N SER A 193 -13.86 -48.06 20.55
CA SER A 193 -13.73 -48.76 19.26
C SER A 193 -13.12 -47.87 18.18
N ARG A 194 -12.64 -48.47 17.08
CA ARG A 194 -12.19 -47.68 15.91
C ARG A 194 -13.36 -47.00 15.24
N THR A 195 -14.56 -47.60 15.31
CA THR A 195 -15.78 -46.98 14.79
C THR A 195 -16.15 -45.69 15.51
N ASP A 196 -15.92 -45.59 16.82
CA ASP A 196 -16.21 -44.37 17.60
C ASP A 196 -15.34 -43.19 17.11
N ALA A 197 -14.08 -43.44 16.77
CA ALA A 197 -13.16 -42.41 16.26
C ALA A 197 -13.55 -41.87 14.86
N LEU A 198 -14.44 -42.56 14.14
CA LEU A 198 -14.95 -42.14 12.83
C LEU A 198 -16.41 -41.67 12.87
N MET A 199 -17.00 -41.50 14.06
CA MET A 199 -18.41 -41.18 14.23
C MET A 199 -18.82 -39.90 13.48
N ALA A 200 -17.99 -38.86 13.49
CA ALA A 200 -18.26 -37.61 12.77
C ALA A 200 -18.44 -37.82 11.26
N PHE A 201 -17.62 -38.68 10.64
CA PHE A 201 -17.71 -39.03 9.23
C PHE A 201 -18.94 -39.89 8.94
N ALA A 202 -19.21 -40.88 9.81
CA ALA A 202 -20.38 -41.75 9.72
C ALA A 202 -21.69 -40.94 9.77
N GLU A 203 -21.81 -40.02 10.73
CA GLU A 203 -22.97 -39.15 10.91
C GLU A 203 -23.16 -38.18 9.75
N ARG A 204 -22.07 -37.59 9.23
CA ARG A 204 -22.12 -36.63 8.12
C ARG A 204 -22.58 -37.29 6.83
N TYR A 205 -21.91 -38.38 6.45
CA TYR A 205 -22.08 -39.01 5.14
C TYR A 205 -23.13 -40.12 5.13
N LYS A 206 -23.74 -40.40 6.30
CA LYS A 206 -24.77 -41.43 6.52
C LYS A 206 -24.29 -42.81 6.09
N ILE A 207 -23.08 -43.14 6.52
CA ILE A 207 -22.39 -44.41 6.24
C ILE A 207 -22.12 -45.16 7.54
N ALA A 208 -21.90 -46.46 7.42
CA ALA A 208 -21.54 -47.32 8.55
C ALA A 208 -20.18 -47.96 8.29
N PHE A 209 -19.30 -47.89 9.29
CA PHE A 209 -18.02 -48.60 9.28
C PHE A 209 -18.12 -49.91 10.05
N ASP A 210 -17.33 -50.89 9.64
CA ASP A 210 -17.26 -52.21 10.26
C ASP A 210 -15.93 -52.35 11.01
N GLU A 211 -15.97 -52.67 12.30
CA GLU A 211 -14.78 -52.77 13.17
C GLU A 211 -13.80 -53.83 12.66
N ALA A 212 -14.29 -54.96 12.17
CA ALA A 212 -13.44 -56.03 11.65
C ALA A 212 -12.67 -55.58 10.40
N SER A 213 -13.34 -54.85 9.50
CA SER A 213 -12.73 -54.22 8.33
C SER A 213 -11.70 -53.18 8.76
N LEU A 214 -12.04 -52.25 9.65
CA LEU A 214 -11.08 -51.24 10.13
C LEU A 214 -9.84 -51.85 10.80
N ALA A 215 -10.00 -52.93 11.56
CA ALA A 215 -8.88 -53.65 12.18
C ALA A 215 -7.97 -54.38 11.17
N SER A 216 -8.43 -54.60 9.94
CA SER A 216 -7.65 -55.20 8.86
C SER A 216 -6.82 -54.20 8.05
N ILE A 217 -6.93 -52.89 8.34
CA ILE A 217 -6.07 -51.85 7.75
C ILE A 217 -4.64 -52.05 8.28
N HIS A 218 -3.72 -52.39 7.38
CA HIS A 218 -2.32 -52.63 7.71
C HIS A 218 -1.48 -51.37 7.63
N SER A 219 -1.64 -50.62 6.55
CA SER A 219 -0.88 -49.40 6.29
C SER A 219 -1.68 -48.42 5.44
N ILE A 220 -1.32 -47.15 5.56
CA ILE A 220 -1.85 -46.03 4.79
C ILE A 220 -0.64 -45.23 4.33
N GLU A 221 -0.43 -45.17 3.02
CA GLU A 221 0.71 -44.50 2.41
C GLU A 221 0.20 -43.33 1.56
N PHE A 222 0.72 -42.13 1.84
CA PHE A 222 0.43 -40.94 1.04
C PHE A 222 1.61 -40.60 0.15
N LEU A 223 1.35 -40.39 -1.13
CA LEU A 223 2.28 -39.79 -2.07
C LEU A 223 1.58 -38.65 -2.80
N ASN A 224 1.84 -37.42 -2.36
CA ASN A 224 1.17 -36.24 -2.91
C ASN A 224 -0.35 -36.49 -2.96
N SER A 225 -0.94 -36.45 -4.15
CA SER A 225 -2.36 -36.63 -4.39
C SER A 225 -2.85 -38.08 -4.45
N LEU A 226 -2.02 -39.05 -4.07
CA LEU A 226 -2.35 -40.48 -4.03
C LEU A 226 -2.39 -40.98 -2.58
N CYS A 227 -3.38 -41.80 -2.23
CA CYS A 227 -3.42 -42.54 -0.97
C CYS A 227 -3.57 -44.03 -1.25
N VAL A 228 -2.78 -44.85 -0.56
CA VAL A 228 -2.81 -46.31 -0.73
C VAL A 228 -3.04 -46.97 0.62
N VAL A 229 -4.13 -47.71 0.72
CA VAL A 229 -4.52 -48.47 1.91
C VAL A 229 -4.29 -49.96 1.66
N THR A 230 -3.44 -50.58 2.47
CA THR A 230 -3.15 -52.02 2.38
C THR A 230 -3.96 -52.80 3.42
N LYS A 231 -4.45 -53.98 3.06
CA LYS A 231 -5.19 -54.88 3.96
C LYS A 231 -4.37 -56.10 4.34
N ARG A 232 -4.40 -56.49 5.61
CA ARG A 232 -3.88 -57.76 6.13
C ARG A 232 -4.77 -58.31 7.23
N SER A 233 -4.52 -59.55 7.66
CA SER A 233 -5.22 -60.11 8.80
C SER A 233 -5.02 -59.23 10.04
N ARG A 234 -6.02 -59.21 10.94
CA ARG A 234 -5.92 -58.50 12.22
C ARG A 234 -4.72 -58.97 13.05
N GLN A 235 -4.30 -60.24 12.92
CA GLN A 235 -3.17 -60.81 13.66
C GLN A 235 -1.82 -60.25 13.18
N ASP A 236 -1.76 -59.78 11.93
CA ASP A 236 -0.56 -59.16 11.36
C ASP A 236 -0.53 -57.63 11.55
N ASN A 237 -1.59 -57.05 12.11
CA ASN A 237 -1.76 -55.62 12.36
C ASN A 237 -1.57 -55.27 13.85
N VAL A 238 -0.65 -55.97 14.50
CA VAL A 238 -0.21 -55.70 15.87
C VAL A 238 1.31 -55.52 15.88
N LEU A 239 1.84 -54.82 16.88
CA LEU A 239 3.29 -54.59 16.99
C LEU A 239 4.10 -55.89 17.18
N GLY A 240 3.46 -56.95 17.68
CA GLY A 240 4.10 -58.24 17.96
C GLY A 240 4.86 -58.27 19.27
N SER A 241 5.56 -59.38 19.52
CA SER A 241 6.50 -59.50 20.64
C SER A 241 7.82 -58.80 20.31
N ARG A 242 8.49 -58.30 21.34
CA ARG A 242 9.85 -57.77 21.20
C ARG A 242 10.80 -58.91 20.83
N HIS A 243 11.78 -58.62 19.97
CA HIS A 243 12.83 -59.56 19.60
C HIS A 243 14.19 -58.95 19.91
N ILE A 244 14.86 -59.45 20.94
CA ILE A 244 16.13 -58.95 21.44
C ILE A 244 17.22 -59.99 21.14
N VAL A 245 18.19 -59.61 20.32
CA VAL A 245 19.32 -60.47 19.92
C VAL A 245 20.64 -59.98 20.51
N GLY A 246 21.53 -60.92 20.81
CA GLY A 246 22.79 -60.66 21.52
C GLY A 246 22.70 -61.09 22.98
N ARG A 247 23.83 -61.50 23.56
CA ARG A 247 23.89 -62.05 24.93
C ARG A 247 24.57 -61.12 25.93
N GLU A 248 25.11 -60.00 25.45
CA GLU A 248 25.87 -59.05 26.26
C GLU A 248 25.18 -57.68 26.23
N ALA A 249 24.60 -57.30 27.37
CA ALA A 249 24.04 -55.96 27.59
C ALA A 249 24.85 -55.29 28.71
N LEU A 250 25.90 -54.54 28.33
CA LEU A 250 26.86 -53.95 29.28
C LEU A 250 26.34 -52.70 30.01
N VAL A 251 25.29 -52.05 29.48
CA VAL A 251 24.76 -50.78 29.99
C VAL A 251 23.46 -51.00 30.76
N GLU A 252 22.53 -51.79 30.21
CA GLU A 252 21.21 -52.03 30.79
C GLU A 252 20.86 -53.51 30.61
N GLN A 253 21.07 -54.32 31.65
CA GLN A 253 20.86 -55.77 31.56
C GLN A 253 19.38 -56.15 31.45
N SER A 254 18.47 -55.33 31.99
CA SER A 254 17.02 -55.62 31.98
C SER A 254 16.42 -55.67 30.57
N ILE A 255 17.13 -55.17 29.55
CA ILE A 255 16.68 -55.25 28.16
C ILE A 255 16.62 -56.68 27.64
N LEU A 256 17.46 -57.59 28.16
CA LEU A 256 17.45 -59.00 27.78
C LEU A 256 16.17 -59.69 28.28
N ASP A 257 15.60 -59.23 29.39
CA ASP A 257 14.34 -59.75 29.94
C ASP A 257 13.11 -59.32 29.12
N LEU A 258 13.30 -58.38 28.18
CA LEU A 258 12.26 -57.91 27.28
C LEU A 258 12.18 -58.73 26.00
N ASP A 259 13.04 -59.73 25.79
CA ASP A 259 12.89 -60.67 24.66
C ASP A 259 11.57 -61.42 24.77
N ASP A 260 10.87 -61.56 23.66
CA ASP A 260 9.50 -62.09 23.54
C ASP A 260 8.41 -61.35 24.34
N ALA A 261 8.72 -60.23 25.02
CA ALA A 261 7.73 -59.48 25.79
C ALA A 261 6.76 -58.70 24.87
N THR A 262 5.47 -58.71 25.23
CA THR A 262 4.42 -57.90 24.59
C THR A 262 4.14 -56.62 25.39
N ILE A 263 3.85 -55.51 24.72
CA ILE A 263 3.51 -54.24 25.39
C ILE A 263 2.00 -54.12 25.63
N ALA A 264 1.60 -53.73 26.84
CA ALA A 264 0.25 -53.27 27.14
C ALA A 264 0.21 -51.73 27.10
N ALA A 265 -0.84 -51.15 26.50
CA ALA A 265 -1.02 -49.70 26.51
C ALA A 265 -1.23 -49.19 27.94
N ALA A 266 -0.64 -48.04 28.26
CA ALA A 266 -0.89 -47.38 29.54
C ALA A 266 -2.33 -46.86 29.58
N ASN A 267 -3.03 -47.06 30.69
CA ASN A 267 -4.40 -46.56 30.86
C ASN A 267 -4.46 -45.02 30.66
N GLN A 268 -5.31 -44.55 29.75
CA GLN A 268 -5.50 -43.13 29.43
C GLN A 268 -6.82 -42.54 29.96
N THR A 269 -7.56 -43.24 30.83
CA THR A 269 -8.84 -42.78 31.39
C THR A 269 -8.75 -41.55 32.29
N GLU A 270 -7.56 -41.04 32.57
CA GLU A 270 -7.34 -39.78 33.31
C GLU A 270 -6.68 -38.69 32.43
N ASN A 271 -6.36 -39.00 31.18
CA ASN A 271 -5.73 -38.05 30.27
C ASN A 271 -6.80 -37.12 29.66
N PRO A 272 -6.75 -35.79 29.89
CA PRO A 272 -7.77 -34.85 29.42
C PRO A 272 -7.87 -34.79 27.90
N TRP A 273 -6.80 -35.13 27.16
CA TRP A 273 -6.79 -35.19 25.70
C TRP A 273 -7.43 -36.48 25.16
N SER A 274 -7.48 -37.52 25.99
CA SER A 274 -8.07 -38.83 25.69
C SER A 274 -9.53 -38.93 26.12
N LEU A 275 -10.00 -38.06 27.04
CA LEU A 275 -11.35 -38.04 27.61
C LEU A 275 -12.31 -37.05 26.93
N ARG A 276 -12.03 -36.62 25.71
CA ARG A 276 -12.91 -35.67 25.01
C ARG A 276 -14.26 -36.32 24.73
N SER A 277 -15.35 -35.60 25.00
CA SER A 277 -16.73 -36.10 24.84
C SER A 277 -17.23 -36.11 23.39
N VAL A 278 -16.50 -35.46 22.47
CA VAL A 278 -16.80 -35.37 21.04
C VAL A 278 -15.49 -35.47 20.25
N THR A 279 -15.56 -35.87 18.99
CA THR A 279 -14.35 -35.89 18.14
C THR A 279 -13.89 -34.46 17.84
N ILE A 280 -12.63 -34.30 17.43
CA ILE A 280 -12.06 -32.99 17.05
C ILE A 280 -12.87 -32.37 15.90
N GLU A 281 -13.32 -33.18 14.95
CA GLU A 281 -14.13 -32.76 13.82
C GLU A 281 -15.48 -32.19 14.28
N GLN A 282 -16.16 -32.87 15.22
CA GLN A 282 -17.43 -32.42 15.78
C GLN A 282 -17.28 -31.09 16.52
N GLU A 283 -16.23 -30.93 17.33
CA GLU A 283 -15.98 -29.68 18.04
C GLU A 283 -15.77 -28.50 17.08
N ILE A 284 -14.96 -28.68 16.02
CA ILE A 284 -14.71 -27.63 15.03
C ILE A 284 -16.02 -27.18 14.36
N ILE A 285 -16.89 -28.15 14.03
CA ILE A 285 -18.20 -27.88 13.42
C ILE A 285 -19.11 -27.13 14.40
N GLU A 286 -19.20 -27.59 15.64
CA GLU A 286 -20.02 -26.96 16.67
C GLU A 286 -19.57 -25.51 16.95
N ASN A 287 -18.27 -25.28 17.05
CA ASN A 287 -17.72 -23.95 17.30
C ASN A 287 -18.03 -23.00 16.13
N ARG A 288 -17.81 -23.44 14.87
CA ARG A 288 -18.19 -22.65 13.68
C ARG A 288 -19.69 -22.39 13.58
N ALA A 289 -20.51 -23.36 13.96
CA ALA A 289 -21.96 -23.18 13.98
C ALA A 289 -22.38 -22.15 15.04
N ARG A 290 -21.77 -22.17 16.24
CA ARG A 290 -22.01 -21.16 17.29
C ARG A 290 -21.61 -19.77 16.83
N GLU A 291 -20.45 -19.62 16.21
CA GLU A 291 -19.99 -18.36 15.63
C GLU A 291 -20.96 -17.85 14.54
N SER A 292 -21.38 -18.73 13.63
CA SER A 292 -22.32 -18.39 12.56
C SER A 292 -23.69 -17.98 13.10
N VAL A 293 -24.19 -18.65 14.14
CA VAL A 293 -25.45 -18.28 14.81
C VAL A 293 -25.31 -16.94 15.52
N GLN A 294 -24.19 -16.66 16.17
CA GLN A 294 -23.93 -15.35 16.79
C GLN A 294 -23.87 -14.24 15.74
N GLN A 295 -23.22 -14.48 14.59
CA GLN A 295 -23.18 -13.52 13.48
C GLN A 295 -24.56 -13.32 12.83
N ALA A 296 -25.33 -14.38 12.64
CA ALA A 296 -26.70 -14.30 12.11
C ALA A 296 -27.64 -13.57 13.09
N ALA A 297 -27.48 -13.80 14.40
CA ALA A 297 -28.23 -13.07 15.44
C ALA A 297 -27.86 -11.58 15.46
N ALA A 298 -26.56 -11.25 15.30
CA ALA A 298 -26.12 -9.87 15.16
C ALA A 298 -26.69 -9.20 13.90
N ARG A 299 -26.73 -9.90 12.76
CA ARG A 299 -27.35 -9.40 11.52
C ARG A 299 -28.86 -9.24 11.64
N LEU A 300 -29.55 -10.16 12.29
CA LEU A 300 -30.99 -10.04 12.57
C LEU A 300 -31.29 -8.87 13.51
N GLY A 301 -30.42 -8.61 14.49
CA GLY A 301 -30.48 -7.42 15.33
C GLY A 301 -30.32 -6.15 14.50
N ALA A 302 -29.28 -6.07 13.66
CA ALA A 302 -29.05 -4.94 12.79
C ALA A 302 -30.21 -4.69 11.79
N LEU A 303 -30.76 -5.75 11.18
CA LEU A 303 -31.94 -5.66 10.31
C LEU A 303 -33.20 -5.24 11.08
N ALA A 304 -33.37 -5.68 12.33
CA ALA A 304 -34.48 -5.23 13.17
C ALA A 304 -34.35 -3.74 13.50
N ASP A 305 -33.14 -3.28 13.81
CA ASP A 305 -32.84 -1.87 14.08
C ASP A 305 -33.03 -1.02 12.81
N GLU A 306 -32.61 -1.51 11.63
CA GLU A 306 -32.88 -0.86 10.34
C GLU A 306 -34.38 -0.77 10.02
N ILE A 307 -35.18 -1.80 10.36
CA ILE A 307 -36.63 -1.77 10.18
C ILE A 307 -37.27 -0.73 11.13
N VAL A 308 -36.78 -0.61 12.35
CA VAL A 308 -37.23 0.43 13.30
C VAL A 308 -36.87 1.81 12.77
N GLU A 309 -35.64 2.02 12.33
CA GLU A 309 -35.17 3.29 11.79
C GLU A 309 -35.90 3.66 10.49
N ALA A 310 -36.16 2.68 9.62
CA ALA A 310 -36.97 2.88 8.41
C ALA A 310 -38.41 3.28 8.75
N ARG A 311 -39.02 2.70 9.79
CA ARG A 311 -40.35 3.09 10.26
C ARG A 311 -40.36 4.51 10.84
N GLU A 312 -39.32 4.90 11.57
CA GLU A 312 -39.18 6.27 12.09
C GLU A 312 -38.96 7.29 10.96
N ARG A 313 -38.17 6.93 9.94
CA ARG A 313 -38.00 7.74 8.72
C ARG A 313 -39.32 7.89 7.97
N ILE A 314 -40.10 6.81 7.81
CA ILE A 314 -41.44 6.87 7.20
C ILE A 314 -42.34 7.81 7.99
N ALA A 315 -42.39 7.69 9.33
CA ALA A 315 -43.18 8.57 10.18
C ALA A 315 -42.75 10.05 10.08
N SER A 316 -41.44 10.31 9.99
CA SER A 316 -40.90 11.66 9.79
C SER A 316 -41.29 12.24 8.43
N VAL A 317 -41.17 11.45 7.37
CA VAL A 317 -41.56 11.84 6.01
C VAL A 317 -43.07 12.07 5.93
N GLU A 318 -43.89 11.23 6.58
CA GLU A 318 -45.34 11.43 6.66
C GLU A 318 -45.69 12.74 7.39
N ALA A 319 -44.97 13.08 8.46
CA ALA A 319 -45.12 14.35 9.17
C ALA A 319 -44.66 15.56 8.33
N GLU A 320 -43.62 15.42 7.51
CA GLU A 320 -43.20 16.44 6.55
C GLU A 320 -44.21 16.62 5.40
N VAL A 321 -44.75 15.52 4.86
CA VAL A 321 -45.80 15.56 3.85
C VAL A 321 -47.06 16.21 4.41
N ALA A 322 -47.43 15.93 5.66
CA ALA A 322 -48.54 16.58 6.34
C ALA A 322 -48.30 18.10 6.51
N ARG A 323 -47.09 18.51 6.91
CA ARG A 323 -46.70 19.92 7.01
C ARG A 323 -46.71 20.63 5.64
N ALA A 324 -46.15 19.99 4.61
CA ALA A 324 -46.13 20.51 3.25
C ALA A 324 -47.55 20.64 2.67
N ARG A 325 -48.45 19.69 2.96
CA ARG A 325 -49.88 19.80 2.60
C ARG A 325 -50.59 20.94 3.31
N ALA A 326 -50.31 21.15 4.60
CA ALA A 326 -50.85 22.28 5.34
C ALA A 326 -50.35 23.62 4.78
N GLU A 327 -49.06 23.72 4.46
CA GLU A 327 -48.47 24.91 3.84
C GLU A 327 -49.03 25.14 2.42
N ALA A 328 -49.20 24.09 1.62
CA ALA A 328 -49.82 24.17 0.30
C ALA A 328 -51.29 24.61 0.38
N THR A 329 -52.02 24.18 1.40
CA THR A 329 -53.41 24.61 1.64
C THR A 329 -53.45 26.09 2.03
N GLY A 330 -52.52 26.54 2.89
CA GLY A 330 -52.37 27.96 3.24
C GLY A 330 -52.03 28.83 2.02
N LYS A 331 -51.07 28.39 1.18
CA LYS A 331 -50.73 29.07 -0.07
C LYS A 331 -51.88 29.06 -1.08
N ALA A 332 -52.68 28.00 -1.13
CA ALA A 332 -53.86 27.94 -2.01
C ALA A 332 -54.91 28.99 -1.60
N GLN A 333 -55.16 29.18 -0.30
CA GLN A 333 -56.04 30.25 0.21
C GLN A 333 -55.48 31.64 -0.10
N GLU A 334 -54.16 31.80 -0.02
CA GLU A 334 -53.47 33.05 -0.36
C GLU A 334 -53.56 33.37 -1.87
N VAL A 335 -53.44 32.35 -2.73
CA VAL A 335 -53.64 32.46 -4.18
C VAL A 335 -55.10 32.80 -4.50
N GLU A 336 -56.07 32.22 -3.80
CA GLU A 336 -57.50 32.51 -3.98
C GLU A 336 -57.82 33.96 -3.57
N ALA A 337 -57.21 34.44 -2.49
CA ALA A 337 -57.31 35.85 -2.07
C ALA A 337 -56.64 36.81 -3.08
N LEU A 338 -55.48 36.44 -3.63
CA LEU A 338 -54.80 37.22 -4.67
C LEU A 338 -55.56 37.20 -6.00
N GLN A 339 -56.22 36.10 -6.36
CA GLN A 339 -57.09 36.00 -7.53
C GLN A 339 -58.35 36.87 -7.39
N ALA A 340 -58.93 36.94 -6.19
CA ALA A 340 -60.03 37.86 -5.91
C ALA A 340 -59.60 39.34 -6.03
N GLN A 341 -58.39 39.68 -5.57
CA GLN A 341 -57.81 41.02 -5.77
C GLN A 341 -57.50 41.31 -7.24
N LEU A 342 -56.99 40.32 -8.00
CA LEU A 342 -56.73 40.45 -9.42
C LEU A 342 -58.01 40.69 -10.23
N LEU A 343 -59.10 39.98 -9.91
CA LEU A 343 -60.42 40.20 -10.51
C LEU A 343 -60.96 41.62 -10.22
N ALA A 344 -60.71 42.16 -9.02
CA ALA A 344 -61.07 43.54 -8.69
C ALA A 344 -60.24 44.57 -9.50
N VAL A 345 -58.95 44.29 -9.72
CA VAL A 345 -58.07 45.12 -10.55
C VAL A 345 -58.42 45.03 -12.03
N GLU A 346 -58.81 43.85 -12.53
CA GLU A 346 -59.27 43.66 -13.91
C GLU A 346 -60.61 44.34 -14.17
N ALA A 347 -61.53 44.34 -13.20
CA ALA A 347 -62.77 45.13 -13.28
C ALA A 347 -62.50 46.64 -13.36
N ALA A 348 -61.54 47.15 -12.58
CA ALA A 348 -61.10 48.54 -12.65
C ALA A 348 -60.40 48.87 -13.98
N LYS A 349 -59.62 47.93 -14.54
CA LYS A 349 -58.95 48.05 -15.84
C LYS A 349 -59.94 48.08 -17.01
N ASN A 350 -61.04 47.33 -16.93
CA ASN A 350 -62.10 47.33 -17.95
C ASN A 350 -62.94 48.62 -17.93
N LEU A 351 -63.14 49.24 -16.76
CA LEU A 351 -63.71 50.59 -16.65
C LEU A 351 -62.79 51.66 -17.25
N LEU A 352 -61.47 51.58 -17.01
CA LEU A 352 -60.47 52.47 -17.61
C LEU A 352 -60.29 52.27 -19.13
N ALA A 353 -60.58 51.07 -19.65
CA ALA A 353 -60.56 50.79 -21.08
C ALA A 353 -61.73 51.48 -21.83
N ALA A 354 -62.89 51.61 -21.19
CA ALA A 354 -64.04 52.33 -21.76
C ALA A 354 -63.81 53.85 -21.84
N ASP A 355 -63.07 54.44 -20.89
CA ASP A 355 -62.65 55.86 -20.95
C ASP A 355 -61.54 56.11 -22.00
N ARG A 356 -60.71 55.09 -22.28
CA ARG A 356 -59.62 55.15 -23.27
C ARG A 356 -60.14 55.14 -24.71
N ASP A 357 -61.25 54.47 -24.98
CA ASP A 357 -61.86 54.43 -26.31
C ASP A 357 -62.51 55.76 -26.72
N ASN A 358 -62.97 56.57 -25.75
CA ASN A 358 -63.40 57.96 -26.00
C ASN A 358 -62.19 58.89 -26.29
N ALA A 359 -61.08 58.74 -25.56
CA ALA A 359 -59.86 59.52 -25.77
C ALA A 359 -59.15 59.22 -27.11
N GLY A 360 -59.25 57.99 -27.62
CA GLY A 360 -58.70 57.58 -28.92
C GLY A 360 -59.43 58.15 -30.15
N SER A 361 -60.61 58.74 -29.97
CA SER A 361 -61.34 59.43 -31.03
C SER A 361 -60.84 60.89 -31.22
N GLU A 362 -60.38 61.52 -30.14
CA GLU A 362 -59.80 62.88 -30.13
C GLU A 362 -58.34 62.87 -30.65
N GLU A 363 -57.58 61.81 -30.34
CA GLU A 363 -56.19 61.63 -30.78
C GLU A 363 -56.08 61.41 -32.30
N ARG A 364 -57.02 60.69 -32.92
CA ARG A 364 -57.07 60.53 -34.39
C ARG A 364 -57.34 61.85 -35.11
N ARG A 365 -58.17 62.72 -34.52
CA ARG A 365 -58.46 64.06 -35.06
C ARG A 365 -57.24 64.99 -35.01
N LEU A 366 -56.37 64.84 -34.01
CA LEU A 366 -55.12 65.59 -33.87
C LEU A 366 -53.99 65.02 -34.75
N GLN A 367 -53.93 63.71 -34.96
CA GLN A 367 -52.94 63.06 -35.82
C GLN A 367 -53.14 63.38 -37.32
N ASP A 368 -54.39 63.56 -37.78
CA ASP A 368 -54.67 63.98 -39.17
C ASP A 368 -54.30 65.46 -39.43
N GLN A 369 -54.38 66.34 -38.41
CA GLN A 369 -53.88 67.72 -38.51
C GLN A 369 -52.35 67.78 -38.61
N VAL A 370 -51.63 66.91 -37.89
CA VAL A 370 -50.17 66.81 -37.96
C VAL A 370 -49.68 66.20 -39.28
N ARG A 371 -50.43 65.24 -39.85
CA ARG A 371 -50.11 64.61 -41.14
C ARG A 371 -50.26 65.59 -42.31
N THR A 372 -51.19 66.53 -42.24
CA THR A 372 -51.39 67.58 -43.25
C THR A 372 -50.21 68.57 -43.28
N LEU A 373 -49.70 68.96 -42.11
CA LEU A 373 -48.55 69.88 -41.98
C LEU A 373 -47.20 69.24 -42.37
N LEU A 374 -47.05 67.92 -42.23
CA LEU A 374 -45.84 67.20 -42.66
C LEU A 374 -45.77 67.00 -44.18
N HIS A 375 -46.92 66.94 -44.86
CA HIS A 375 -47.00 66.80 -46.31
C HIS A 375 -46.58 68.10 -47.05
N GLU A 376 -46.93 69.27 -46.51
CA GLU A 376 -46.49 70.58 -47.03
C GLU A 376 -44.97 70.79 -46.93
N ARG A 377 -44.34 70.24 -45.88
CA ARG A 377 -42.88 70.30 -45.66
C ARG A 377 -42.10 69.42 -46.64
N ASP A 378 -42.59 68.22 -46.93
CA ASP A 378 -41.87 67.24 -47.73
C ASP A 378 -41.97 67.54 -49.25
N MET A 379 -43.02 68.24 -49.69
CA MET A 379 -43.14 68.79 -51.05
C MET A 379 -42.10 69.89 -51.34
N ALA A 380 -41.78 70.74 -50.36
CA ALA A 380 -40.75 71.78 -50.50
C ALA A 380 -39.30 71.24 -50.55
N ARG A 381 -39.05 70.04 -50.01
CA ARG A 381 -37.73 69.37 -50.06
C ARG A 381 -37.52 68.54 -51.34
N SER A 382 -38.60 68.23 -52.05
CA SER A 382 -38.59 67.48 -53.32
C SER A 382 -38.11 68.35 -54.50
N GLU A 383 -38.43 69.65 -54.50
CA GLU A 383 -37.99 70.60 -55.53
C GLU A 383 -36.47 70.89 -55.49
N GLU A 384 -35.86 70.86 -54.30
CA GLU A 384 -34.41 71.09 -54.09
C GLU A 384 -33.53 69.95 -54.65
N ARG A 385 -34.04 68.71 -54.62
CA ARG A 385 -33.26 67.53 -55.03
C ARG A 385 -33.25 67.34 -56.55
N CYS A 386 -34.33 67.71 -57.24
CA CYS A 386 -34.42 67.67 -58.70
C CYS A 386 -33.37 68.58 -59.39
N ALA A 387 -32.95 69.67 -58.72
CA ALA A 387 -31.88 70.54 -59.21
C ALA A 387 -30.48 69.89 -59.15
N ARG A 388 -30.28 68.92 -58.25
CA ARG A 388 -28.99 68.21 -58.09
C ARG A 388 -28.83 67.06 -59.10
N ASP A 389 -29.94 66.46 -59.52
CA ASP A 389 -29.99 65.41 -60.54
C ASP A 389 -29.58 65.90 -61.96
N THR A 390 -29.50 67.22 -62.20
CA THR A 390 -29.10 67.77 -63.51
C THR A 390 -27.57 67.86 -63.68
N LEU A 391 -26.80 67.99 -62.60
CA LEU A 391 -25.33 68.16 -62.66
C LEU A 391 -24.56 66.85 -62.74
N GLN A 392 -25.12 65.74 -62.24
CA GLN A 392 -24.43 64.46 -62.14
C GLN A 392 -24.57 63.58 -63.40
N ALA A 393 -25.44 63.94 -64.33
CA ALA A 393 -25.64 63.24 -65.60
C ALA A 393 -24.72 63.71 -66.76
N ILE A 394 -24.01 64.84 -66.62
CA ILE A 394 -23.26 65.46 -67.73
C ILE A 394 -21.76 65.17 -67.70
N PHE A 395 -21.16 64.78 -66.57
CA PHE A 395 -19.76 64.32 -66.53
C PHE A 395 -19.61 62.81 -66.76
N SER A 396 -20.41 62.31 -67.70
CA SER A 396 -19.84 61.64 -68.88
C SER A 396 -18.51 60.94 -68.59
N SER A 397 -18.61 59.71 -68.11
CA SER A 397 -18.59 58.56 -69.00
C SER A 397 -17.21 58.20 -69.51
N THR A 398 -17.18 56.97 -69.99
CA THR A 398 -16.06 56.24 -70.53
C THR A 398 -15.06 55.81 -69.47
N SER A 399 -14.53 54.65 -69.79
CA SER A 399 -13.18 54.28 -69.45
C SER A 399 -13.09 53.45 -68.16
N TRP A 400 -12.92 52.14 -68.25
CA TRP A 400 -11.63 51.63 -68.73
C TRP A 400 -10.58 52.30 -67.85
N ARG A 401 -10.21 51.68 -66.74
CA ARG A 401 -8.96 50.89 -66.66
C ARG A 401 -8.69 50.76 -65.16
N ILE A 402 -8.26 49.66 -64.55
CA ILE A 402 -7.47 48.52 -65.00
C ILE A 402 -7.53 47.57 -63.79
N THR A 403 -8.29 46.48 -63.89
CA THR A 403 -7.83 45.11 -64.15
C THR A 403 -7.12 44.40 -62.99
N ARG A 404 -7.60 43.16 -62.77
CA ARG A 404 -6.83 41.91 -62.60
C ARG A 404 -5.99 41.77 -61.33
N PRO A 405 -5.90 40.58 -60.73
CA PRO A 405 -6.79 39.42 -60.68
C PRO A 405 -7.00 39.01 -59.19
N VAL A 406 -8.00 38.24 -58.74
CA VAL A 406 -8.21 36.80 -58.93
C VAL A 406 -9.60 36.52 -58.34
N ARG A 407 -10.46 35.91 -59.13
CA ARG A 407 -11.73 35.31 -58.72
C ARG A 407 -11.49 33.84 -58.34
N SER A 408 -12.44 33.29 -57.58
CA SER A 408 -12.98 31.92 -57.71
C SER A 408 -12.40 30.78 -56.86
N LEU A 409 -13.29 30.27 -55.98
CA LEU A 409 -13.62 28.87 -55.64
C LEU A 409 -12.61 27.90 -54.93
N LYS A 410 -13.20 27.24 -53.91
CA LYS A 410 -13.15 25.80 -53.51
C LYS A 410 -12.00 25.23 -52.64
N LYS A 411 -12.44 24.63 -51.52
CA LYS A 411 -11.99 23.39 -50.83
C LYS A 411 -10.61 23.35 -50.10
N LYS A 412 -10.64 22.69 -48.91
CA LYS A 412 -9.55 22.29 -47.96
C LYS A 412 -9.08 23.46 -47.06
N THR A 413 -8.87 23.34 -45.74
CA THR A 413 -8.28 22.32 -44.82
C THR A 413 -8.84 22.61 -43.41
N THR A 414 -9.31 21.70 -42.54
CA THR A 414 -8.66 20.63 -41.74
C THR A 414 -7.36 21.03 -41.03
N GLU A 415 -7.29 20.77 -39.71
CA GLU A 415 -6.13 20.87 -38.80
C GLU A 415 -5.68 22.27 -38.35
N PHE A 416 -5.93 22.60 -37.06
CA PHE A 416 -4.96 23.25 -36.15
C PHE A 416 -5.54 23.31 -34.72
N ARG A 417 -5.55 22.16 -34.01
CA ARG A 417 -5.81 22.11 -32.55
C ARG A 417 -4.97 21.06 -31.80
N SER A 418 -3.83 20.64 -32.35
CA SER A 418 -3.04 19.50 -31.85
C SER A 418 -1.71 19.84 -31.15
N VAL A 419 -1.46 21.08 -30.71
CA VAL A 419 -0.12 21.44 -30.16
C VAL A 419 -0.08 21.60 -28.63
N ALA A 420 -1.21 21.63 -27.92
CA ALA A 420 -1.21 21.82 -26.47
C ALA A 420 -1.20 20.52 -25.63
N THR A 421 -0.87 19.37 -26.22
CA THR A 421 -0.96 18.06 -25.55
C THR A 421 0.31 17.21 -25.61
N GLY A 422 1.44 17.85 -25.93
CA GLY A 422 2.77 17.22 -25.95
C GLY A 422 3.56 17.28 -24.63
N VAL A 423 2.98 17.80 -23.55
CA VAL A 423 3.70 18.08 -22.29
C VAL A 423 3.61 16.94 -21.26
N LEU A 424 2.84 15.88 -21.53
CA LEU A 424 2.83 14.61 -20.78
C LEU A 424 4.15 13.81 -20.86
N ARG A 425 5.23 14.42 -21.34
CA ARG A 425 6.45 13.76 -21.81
C ARG A 425 7.56 13.58 -20.76
N LEU A 426 7.46 14.16 -19.57
CA LEU A 426 8.70 14.45 -18.81
C LEU A 426 8.86 13.83 -17.42
N ILE A 427 7.84 13.20 -16.83
CA ILE A 427 7.91 12.84 -15.41
C ILE A 427 8.07 11.32 -15.21
N ARG A 428 9.32 10.81 -15.26
CA ARG A 428 9.87 9.62 -14.54
C ARG A 428 11.11 8.94 -15.17
N GLU A 429 11.76 9.54 -16.16
CA GLU A 429 12.98 8.96 -16.75
C GLU A 429 14.27 9.53 -16.13
N ARG A 430 14.92 8.78 -15.23
CA ARG A 430 16.36 8.98 -14.98
C ARG A 430 17.17 8.35 -16.11
N ARG A 431 17.16 9.00 -17.28
CA ARG A 431 18.24 9.16 -18.29
C ARG A 431 17.79 10.18 -19.36
N LEU A 432 17.64 11.44 -18.98
CA LEU A 432 17.36 12.53 -19.91
C LEU A 432 18.63 12.91 -20.71
N THR A 433 18.84 12.25 -21.84
CA THR A 433 19.32 12.95 -23.05
C THR A 433 18.15 13.08 -24.00
N SER A 434 17.92 14.27 -24.55
CA SER A 434 16.84 14.61 -25.48
C SER A 434 16.69 13.63 -26.66
N ALA A 435 17.74 12.87 -26.99
CA ALA A 435 17.80 11.88 -28.07
C ALA A 435 17.03 10.56 -27.84
N THR A 436 16.75 10.15 -26.60
CA THR A 436 15.90 8.97 -26.33
C THR A 436 14.44 9.36 -26.20
N ILE A 437 14.19 10.56 -25.68
CA ILE A 437 12.88 11.18 -25.55
C ILE A 437 12.27 11.46 -26.92
N ALA A 438 13.09 11.82 -27.92
CA ALA A 438 12.72 11.84 -29.33
C ALA A 438 12.17 10.50 -29.85
N ARG A 439 12.52 9.36 -29.23
CA ARG A 439 12.05 8.05 -29.67
C ARG A 439 10.65 7.72 -29.15
N GLY A 440 10.33 7.80 -27.85
CA GLY A 440 9.02 7.36 -27.30
C GLY A 440 7.78 8.19 -27.71
N VAL A 441 7.87 9.53 -27.68
CA VAL A 441 6.72 10.40 -28.05
C VAL A 441 6.57 10.60 -29.55
N GLN A 442 7.66 10.50 -30.34
CA GLN A 442 7.52 10.32 -31.79
C GLN A 442 7.09 8.89 -32.14
N GLN A 443 7.23 7.94 -31.21
CA GLN A 443 6.86 6.55 -31.42
C GLN A 443 5.36 6.34 -31.34
N LEU A 444 4.56 6.93 -30.44
CA LEU A 444 3.12 6.58 -30.40
C LEU A 444 2.40 6.78 -31.76
N PRO A 445 2.50 7.95 -32.43
CA PRO A 445 1.93 8.14 -33.75
C PRO A 445 2.61 7.28 -34.82
N ARG A 446 3.89 6.95 -34.64
CA ARG A 446 4.68 6.11 -35.55
C ARG A 446 4.39 4.61 -35.37
N LEU A 447 4.15 4.11 -34.16
CA LEU A 447 3.82 2.73 -33.80
C LEU A 447 2.39 2.43 -34.23
N VAL A 448 1.48 3.39 -34.05
CA VAL A 448 0.13 3.34 -34.64
C VAL A 448 0.18 3.39 -36.17
N ARG A 449 1.03 4.24 -36.78
CA ARG A 449 1.23 4.27 -38.26
C ARG A 449 1.96 3.05 -38.82
N GLU A 450 2.88 2.45 -38.07
CA GLU A 450 3.66 1.25 -38.45
C GLU A 450 2.92 -0.06 -38.13
N GLY A 451 1.71 0.00 -37.55
CA GLY A 451 0.90 -1.18 -37.20
C GLY A 451 1.43 -2.00 -36.02
N LYS A 452 2.37 -1.46 -35.23
CA LYS A 452 2.99 -2.13 -34.07
C LYS A 452 2.23 -1.92 -32.75
N LEU A 453 1.23 -1.03 -32.75
CA LEU A 453 0.19 -0.97 -31.72
C LEU A 453 -1.16 -1.00 -32.45
N SER A 454 -1.88 -2.10 -32.29
CA SER A 454 -3.26 -2.29 -32.73
C SER A 454 -4.17 -2.44 -31.51
N ASN A 455 -5.48 -2.30 -31.72
CA ASN A 455 -6.48 -2.74 -30.75
C ASN A 455 -7.05 -4.07 -31.24
N PRO A 456 -6.31 -5.18 -31.07
CA PRO A 456 -6.80 -6.47 -31.50
C PRO A 456 -8.12 -6.75 -30.79
N THR A 457 -9.07 -7.28 -31.56
CA THR A 457 -10.44 -7.53 -31.11
C THR A 457 -10.69 -9.01 -30.79
N SER A 458 -9.69 -9.86 -31.00
CA SER A 458 -9.75 -11.29 -30.69
C SER A 458 -8.34 -11.84 -30.47
N PHE A 459 -8.24 -13.06 -29.94
CA PHE A 459 -6.94 -13.73 -29.80
C PHE A 459 -6.24 -13.97 -31.14
N SER A 460 -6.99 -14.34 -32.19
CA SER A 460 -6.44 -14.50 -33.54
C SER A 460 -5.89 -13.19 -34.10
N ASP A 461 -6.61 -12.09 -33.92
CA ASP A 461 -6.18 -10.74 -34.33
C ASP A 461 -4.91 -10.31 -33.54
N LEU A 462 -4.84 -10.64 -32.25
CA LEU A 462 -3.68 -10.39 -31.40
C LEU A 462 -2.43 -11.19 -31.86
N ALA A 463 -2.59 -12.46 -32.24
CA ALA A 463 -1.52 -13.30 -32.76
C ALA A 463 -1.07 -12.94 -34.18
N GLU A 464 -1.95 -12.34 -34.99
CA GLU A 464 -1.65 -11.86 -36.34
C GLU A 464 -0.96 -10.49 -36.36
N THR A 465 -1.24 -9.63 -35.37
CA THR A 465 -0.75 -8.24 -35.34
C THR A 465 0.51 -8.02 -34.51
N LEU A 466 0.81 -8.87 -33.53
CA LEU A 466 1.94 -8.71 -32.61
C LEU A 466 2.90 -9.91 -32.67
N ASP A 467 4.17 -9.68 -32.30
CA ASP A 467 5.15 -10.75 -32.21
C ASP A 467 4.85 -11.72 -31.03
N PRO A 468 5.31 -12.99 -31.09
CA PRO A 468 4.99 -13.99 -30.08
C PRO A 468 5.39 -13.64 -28.64
N GLU A 469 6.45 -12.85 -28.44
CA GLU A 469 6.89 -12.43 -27.11
C GLU A 469 5.90 -11.42 -26.52
N SER A 470 5.48 -10.44 -27.33
CA SER A 470 4.44 -9.47 -26.96
C SER A 470 3.10 -10.14 -26.62
N VAL A 471 2.68 -11.15 -27.41
CA VAL A 471 1.47 -11.93 -27.15
C VAL A 471 1.56 -12.67 -25.80
N SER A 472 2.68 -13.35 -25.57
CA SER A 472 2.92 -14.09 -24.32
C SER A 472 2.88 -13.18 -23.09
N ARG A 473 3.49 -11.99 -23.17
CA ARG A 473 3.44 -10.99 -22.09
C ARG A 473 2.02 -10.53 -21.76
N ILE A 474 1.18 -10.31 -22.78
CA ILE A 474 -0.22 -9.89 -22.59
C ILE A 474 -1.04 -11.03 -21.97
N GLN A 475 -0.87 -12.27 -22.44
CA GLN A 475 -1.55 -13.43 -21.86
C GLN A 475 -1.15 -13.67 -20.41
N THR A 476 0.14 -13.54 -20.09
CA THR A 476 0.66 -13.74 -18.73
C THR A 476 0.16 -12.65 -17.77
N ALA A 477 0.01 -11.41 -18.23
CA ALA A 477 -0.46 -10.31 -17.40
C ALA A 477 -1.99 -10.30 -17.20
N PHE A 478 -2.75 -10.99 -18.06
CA PHE A 478 -4.21 -11.06 -18.00
C PHE A 478 -4.63 -12.15 -17.00
N ASP A 479 -5.42 -11.77 -15.99
CA ASP A 479 -5.87 -12.70 -14.96
C ASP A 479 -7.28 -13.17 -15.27
N ARG A 480 -7.38 -14.36 -15.87
CA ARG A 480 -8.64 -14.96 -16.30
C ARG A 480 -9.59 -15.19 -15.11
N GLU A 481 -9.08 -15.68 -13.98
CA GLU A 481 -9.92 -15.98 -12.81
C GLU A 481 -10.46 -14.70 -12.18
N PHE A 482 -9.61 -13.69 -12.02
CA PHE A 482 -10.02 -12.36 -11.58
C PHE A 482 -11.08 -11.76 -12.51
N TYR A 483 -10.86 -11.84 -13.82
CA TYR A 483 -11.77 -11.26 -14.80
C TYR A 483 -13.15 -11.93 -14.75
N LEU A 484 -13.22 -13.26 -14.69
CA LEU A 484 -14.49 -13.97 -14.62
C LEU A 484 -15.21 -13.77 -13.27
N ARG A 485 -14.47 -13.77 -12.15
CA ARG A 485 -15.02 -13.49 -10.82
C ARG A 485 -15.58 -12.08 -10.70
N SER A 486 -14.91 -11.11 -11.31
CA SER A 486 -15.34 -9.69 -11.28
C SER A 486 -16.46 -9.40 -12.28
N ASN A 487 -16.73 -10.31 -13.24
CA ASN A 487 -17.71 -10.14 -14.30
C ASN A 487 -18.60 -11.41 -14.44
N PRO A 488 -19.54 -11.63 -13.49
CA PRO A 488 -20.37 -12.84 -13.47
C PRO A 488 -21.25 -13.04 -14.72
N ASP A 489 -21.58 -11.95 -15.42
CA ASP A 489 -22.29 -11.95 -16.69
C ASP A 489 -21.48 -12.63 -17.80
N ILE A 490 -20.17 -12.41 -17.85
CA ILE A 490 -19.26 -13.04 -18.81
C ILE A 490 -19.02 -14.51 -18.44
N ALA A 491 -18.86 -14.80 -17.14
CA ALA A 491 -18.75 -16.17 -16.66
C ALA A 491 -19.98 -17.01 -17.03
N SER A 492 -21.18 -16.45 -16.86
CA SER A 492 -22.44 -17.12 -17.19
C SER A 492 -22.64 -17.32 -18.70
N ALA A 493 -22.13 -16.41 -19.52
CA ALA A 493 -22.23 -16.49 -20.97
C ALA A 493 -21.26 -17.50 -21.61
N GLY A 494 -20.27 -18.01 -20.86
CA GLY A 494 -19.30 -18.99 -21.35
C GLY A 494 -18.37 -18.48 -22.46
N VAL A 495 -18.25 -17.15 -22.61
CA VAL A 495 -17.40 -16.51 -23.62
C VAL A 495 -15.94 -16.53 -23.16
N ASP A 496 -15.00 -16.68 -24.11
CA ASP A 496 -13.56 -16.57 -23.79
C ASP A 496 -13.23 -15.20 -23.17
N ALA A 497 -12.68 -15.22 -21.96
CA ALA A 497 -12.49 -14.02 -21.13
C ALA A 497 -11.52 -13.02 -21.77
N LEU A 498 -10.39 -13.51 -22.31
CA LEU A 498 -9.39 -12.65 -22.94
C LEU A 498 -9.94 -12.05 -24.23
N SER A 499 -10.59 -12.85 -25.08
CA SER A 499 -11.23 -12.35 -26.31
C SER A 499 -12.32 -11.33 -26.01
N HIS A 500 -13.16 -11.57 -24.98
CA HIS A 500 -14.14 -10.59 -24.53
C HIS A 500 -13.48 -9.30 -24.08
N PHE A 501 -12.43 -9.39 -23.25
CA PHE A 501 -11.72 -8.21 -22.77
C PHE A 501 -11.16 -7.37 -23.91
N LEU A 502 -10.49 -8.00 -24.88
CA LEU A 502 -9.89 -7.36 -26.05
C LEU A 502 -10.93 -6.65 -26.93
N ALA A 503 -12.06 -7.30 -27.19
CA ALA A 503 -13.14 -6.77 -28.04
C ALA A 503 -13.94 -5.65 -27.37
N HIS A 504 -14.34 -5.88 -26.11
CA HIS A 504 -15.37 -5.12 -25.40
C HIS A 504 -14.93 -4.68 -24.00
N GLY A 505 -14.33 -5.56 -23.20
CA GLY A 505 -14.12 -5.33 -21.78
C GLY A 505 -13.38 -4.04 -21.41
N TRP A 506 -12.29 -3.70 -22.12
CA TRP A 506 -11.57 -2.45 -21.83
C TRP A 506 -12.36 -1.19 -22.23
N LYS A 507 -13.29 -1.28 -23.19
CA LYS A 507 -14.19 -0.18 -23.57
C LYS A 507 -15.33 -0.03 -22.58
N GLU A 508 -15.72 -1.13 -21.94
CA GLU A 508 -16.67 -1.19 -20.84
C GLU A 508 -16.02 -0.87 -19.48
N HIS A 509 -14.76 -0.45 -19.47
CA HIS A 509 -14.01 -0.11 -18.26
C HIS A 509 -13.85 -1.26 -17.25
N ARG A 510 -13.90 -2.52 -17.71
CA ARG A 510 -13.66 -3.71 -16.90
C ARG A 510 -12.16 -3.94 -16.71
N ASP A 511 -11.74 -4.22 -15.49
CA ASP A 511 -10.33 -4.42 -15.16
C ASP A 511 -9.86 -5.84 -15.57
N PRO A 512 -8.75 -6.00 -16.31
CA PRO A 512 -8.25 -7.29 -16.81
C PRO A 512 -7.53 -8.14 -15.76
N SER A 513 -7.09 -7.52 -14.67
CA SER A 513 -6.41 -8.19 -13.56
C SER A 513 -6.46 -7.32 -12.31
N ALA A 514 -6.12 -7.89 -11.15
CA ALA A 514 -5.98 -7.13 -9.91
C ALA A 514 -4.86 -6.05 -9.98
N ASP A 515 -3.96 -6.17 -10.95
CA ASP A 515 -2.76 -5.35 -11.15
C ASP A 515 -3.01 -4.15 -12.07
N PHE A 516 -4.18 -4.06 -12.69
CA PHE A 516 -4.45 -3.03 -13.67
C PHE A 516 -5.89 -2.52 -13.61
N SER A 517 -6.04 -1.20 -13.48
CA SER A 517 -7.33 -0.54 -13.60
C SER A 517 -7.47 0.26 -14.89
N VAL A 518 -8.42 -0.14 -15.73
CA VAL A 518 -8.70 0.51 -17.01
C VAL A 518 -9.18 1.94 -16.81
N SER A 519 -10.15 2.12 -15.91
CA SER A 519 -10.71 3.43 -15.57
C SER A 519 -9.65 4.39 -15.05
N TYR A 520 -8.82 3.92 -14.12
CA TYR A 520 -7.74 4.74 -13.57
C TYR A 520 -6.73 5.10 -14.66
N TYR A 521 -6.28 4.12 -15.45
CA TYR A 521 -5.24 4.35 -16.45
C TYR A 521 -5.68 5.34 -17.53
N LEU A 522 -6.92 5.23 -18.03
CA LEU A 522 -7.46 6.18 -19.02
C LEU A 522 -7.68 7.58 -18.44
N LYS A 523 -8.12 7.69 -17.18
CA LYS A 523 -8.26 8.98 -16.47
C LYS A 523 -6.89 9.64 -16.25
N ARG A 524 -5.90 8.86 -15.82
CA ARG A 524 -4.54 9.31 -15.50
C ARG A 524 -3.73 9.67 -16.75
N TYR A 525 -3.95 8.95 -17.86
CA TYR A 525 -3.21 9.10 -19.12
C TYR A 525 -4.11 9.50 -20.31
N PRO A 526 -4.45 10.80 -20.43
CA PRO A 526 -5.30 11.30 -21.49
C PRO A 526 -4.75 11.13 -22.91
N ASP A 527 -3.45 10.92 -23.07
CA ASP A 527 -2.81 10.59 -24.34
C ASP A 527 -3.26 9.21 -24.88
N ILE A 528 -3.39 8.22 -23.99
CA ILE A 528 -3.88 6.88 -24.32
C ILE A 528 -5.37 6.92 -24.62
N ALA A 529 -6.13 7.64 -23.79
CA ALA A 529 -7.57 7.83 -24.00
C ALA A 529 -7.87 8.53 -25.33
N ARG A 530 -7.14 9.61 -25.68
CA ARG A 530 -7.31 10.34 -26.95
C ARG A 530 -6.85 9.53 -28.16
N ALA A 531 -5.82 8.69 -28.01
CA ALA A 531 -5.39 7.77 -29.07
C ALA A 531 -6.38 6.60 -29.26
N GLY A 532 -7.30 6.38 -28.32
CA GLY A 532 -8.27 5.30 -28.35
C GLY A 532 -7.62 3.92 -28.26
N LEU A 533 -6.46 3.81 -27.63
CA LEU A 533 -5.70 2.55 -27.51
C LEU A 533 -6.19 1.71 -26.34
N ASN A 534 -6.11 0.39 -26.46
CA ASN A 534 -6.35 -0.54 -25.36
C ASN A 534 -5.32 -0.25 -24.24
N PRO A 535 -5.76 0.24 -23.08
CA PRO A 535 -4.85 0.74 -22.05
C PRO A 535 -4.02 -0.38 -21.42
N PHE A 536 -4.57 -1.60 -21.34
CA PHE A 536 -3.86 -2.75 -20.79
C PHE A 536 -2.75 -3.24 -21.70
N ILE A 537 -3.01 -3.36 -23.01
CA ILE A 537 -1.98 -3.72 -24.00
C ILE A 537 -0.87 -2.68 -24.00
N HIS A 538 -1.24 -1.39 -24.04
CA HIS A 538 -0.26 -0.31 -23.95
C HIS A 538 0.58 -0.45 -22.68
N TYR A 539 -0.05 -0.69 -21.52
CA TYR A 539 0.66 -0.83 -20.26
C TYR A 539 1.64 -1.99 -20.25
N VAL A 540 1.20 -3.19 -20.64
CA VAL A 540 2.03 -4.40 -20.64
C VAL A 540 3.22 -4.24 -21.58
N LEU A 541 3.01 -3.72 -22.79
CA LEU A 541 4.08 -3.64 -23.79
C LEU A 541 5.02 -2.44 -23.57
N HIS A 542 4.46 -1.30 -23.14
CA HIS A 542 5.18 -0.03 -23.07
C HIS A 542 5.06 0.64 -21.70
N GLY A 543 3.86 0.77 -21.15
CA GLY A 543 3.59 1.55 -19.93
C GLY A 543 4.39 1.09 -18.70
N GLN A 544 4.70 -0.21 -18.56
CA GLN A 544 5.60 -0.72 -17.52
C GLN A 544 7.03 -0.17 -17.68
N GLY A 545 7.56 -0.21 -18.90
CA GLY A 545 8.87 0.36 -19.24
C GLY A 545 8.90 1.90 -19.11
N GLU A 546 7.75 2.53 -19.35
CA GLU A 546 7.53 3.97 -19.15
C GLU A 546 7.24 4.35 -17.68
N LYS A 547 7.18 3.37 -16.76
CA LYS A 547 6.85 3.55 -15.33
C LYS A 547 5.51 4.23 -15.06
N ARG A 548 4.54 4.00 -15.94
CA ARG A 548 3.14 4.43 -15.73
C ARG A 548 2.52 3.60 -14.60
N THR A 549 1.73 4.23 -13.74
CA THR A 549 0.99 3.56 -12.67
C THR A 549 -0.27 2.93 -13.25
N ALA A 550 -0.52 1.68 -12.89
CA ALA A 550 -1.68 0.92 -13.35
C ALA A 550 -2.87 0.97 -12.38
N LEU A 551 -2.63 1.38 -11.14
CA LEU A 551 -3.60 1.39 -10.05
C LEU A 551 -3.59 2.76 -9.36
N SER A 552 -4.74 3.15 -8.82
CA SER A 552 -4.86 4.32 -7.94
C SER A 552 -4.01 4.16 -6.68
N TYR A 553 -3.71 5.29 -6.03
CA TYR A 553 -2.96 5.30 -4.78
C TYR A 553 -3.57 4.35 -3.74
N LYS A 554 -4.88 4.47 -3.50
CA LYS A 554 -5.64 3.61 -2.57
C LYS A 554 -5.46 2.11 -2.86
N ARG A 555 -5.62 1.69 -4.13
CA ARG A 555 -5.47 0.28 -4.52
C ARG A 555 -4.03 -0.23 -4.39
N ARG A 556 -3.03 0.62 -4.58
CA ARG A 556 -1.62 0.23 -4.33
C ARG A 556 -1.37 0.03 -2.83
N LEU A 557 -1.95 0.87 -1.99
CA LEU A 557 -1.85 0.77 -0.53
C LEU A 557 -2.52 -0.49 0.01
N GLU A 558 -3.73 -0.80 -0.45
CA GLU A 558 -4.48 -2.02 -0.09
C GLU A 558 -3.67 -3.29 -0.36
N ARG A 559 -2.76 -3.23 -1.33
CA ARG A 559 -1.91 -4.34 -1.77
C ARG A 559 -0.48 -4.31 -1.21
N SER A 560 -0.17 -3.35 -0.35
CA SER A 560 1.16 -3.21 0.22
C SER A 560 1.42 -4.31 1.25
N ASP A 561 2.53 -5.05 1.09
CA ASP A 561 3.01 -6.07 2.03
C ASP A 561 3.68 -5.48 3.29
N ILE A 562 3.45 -4.19 3.59
CA ILE A 562 4.03 -3.53 4.75
C ILE A 562 3.27 -3.98 6.02
N HIS A 563 4.01 -4.58 6.95
CA HIS A 563 3.50 -5.04 8.25
C HIS A 563 4.30 -4.39 9.39
N PRO A 564 3.97 -3.15 9.79
CA PRO A 564 4.77 -2.40 10.78
C PRO A 564 4.72 -3.06 12.16
N LYS A 565 5.83 -3.03 12.90
CA LYS A 565 5.87 -3.56 14.28
C LYS A 565 5.18 -2.56 15.22
N VAL A 566 4.26 -3.03 16.07
CA VAL A 566 3.59 -2.20 17.09
C VAL A 566 4.23 -2.44 18.44
N THR A 567 4.54 -1.38 19.18
CA THR A 567 4.87 -1.45 20.61
C THR A 567 3.63 -1.07 21.42
N ALA A 568 3.03 -2.06 22.09
CA ALA A 568 1.98 -1.85 23.07
C ALA A 568 2.61 -1.49 24.43
N ILE A 569 2.52 -0.24 24.84
CA ILE A 569 3.09 0.26 26.09
C ILE A 569 1.99 0.30 27.15
N VAL A 570 2.12 -0.51 28.20
CA VAL A 570 1.13 -0.62 29.28
C VAL A 570 1.65 0.10 30.54
N PRO A 571 1.33 1.39 30.76
CA PRO A 571 1.58 2.02 32.05
C PRO A 571 0.66 1.42 33.12
N ASN A 572 1.24 1.07 34.27
CA ASN A 572 0.52 0.41 35.37
C ASN A 572 0.84 1.06 36.71
N TYR A 573 -0.20 1.36 37.50
CA TYR A 573 -0.06 1.77 38.89
C TYR A 573 -1.28 1.34 39.70
N ASN A 574 -1.11 0.35 40.59
CA ASN A 574 -2.17 -0.18 41.46
C ASN A 574 -3.46 -0.65 40.73
N HIS A 575 -3.29 -1.27 39.55
CA HIS A 575 -4.40 -1.73 38.70
C HIS A 575 -4.51 -3.27 38.63
N GLU A 576 -4.13 -4.02 39.69
CA GLU A 576 -4.15 -5.50 39.71
C GLU A 576 -5.48 -6.10 39.22
N ARG A 577 -6.60 -5.42 39.49
CA ARG A 577 -7.96 -5.85 39.14
C ARG A 577 -8.22 -5.87 37.63
N PHE A 578 -7.55 -5.02 36.87
CA PHE A 578 -7.83 -4.81 35.45
C PHE A 578 -6.68 -5.24 34.53
N LEU A 579 -5.46 -5.25 35.06
CA LEU A 579 -4.23 -5.47 34.32
C LEU A 579 -4.22 -6.77 33.51
N GLU A 580 -4.71 -7.88 34.07
CA GLU A 580 -4.76 -9.17 33.37
C GLU A 580 -5.60 -9.08 32.09
N ARG A 581 -6.80 -8.50 32.17
CA ARG A 581 -7.67 -8.32 31.00
C ARG A 581 -7.03 -7.39 29.96
N ARG A 582 -6.33 -6.34 30.39
CA ARG A 582 -5.62 -5.46 29.45
C ARG A 582 -4.55 -6.22 28.69
N ILE A 583 -3.69 -6.97 29.39
CA ILE A 583 -2.62 -7.76 28.77
C ILE A 583 -3.21 -8.80 27.81
N GLU A 584 -4.24 -9.52 28.22
CA GLU A 584 -4.92 -10.51 27.36
C GLU A 584 -5.57 -9.87 26.13
N SER A 585 -6.14 -8.66 26.24
CA SER A 585 -6.70 -7.94 25.09
C SER A 585 -5.66 -7.58 24.03
N ILE A 586 -4.40 -7.39 24.43
CA ILE A 586 -3.27 -7.15 23.52
C ILE A 586 -2.76 -8.48 22.94
N LEU A 587 -2.61 -9.52 23.77
CA LEU A 587 -2.12 -10.83 23.33
C LEU A 587 -3.06 -11.52 22.34
N SER A 588 -4.37 -11.32 22.51
CA SER A 588 -5.43 -11.88 21.67
C SER A 588 -5.60 -11.17 20.33
N GLN A 589 -4.90 -10.05 20.07
CA GLN A 589 -5.00 -9.32 18.82
C GLN A 589 -4.75 -10.24 17.60
N THR A 590 -5.57 -10.15 16.57
CA THR A 590 -5.44 -10.89 15.30
C THR A 590 -4.17 -10.47 14.56
N TYR A 591 -3.82 -9.17 14.64
CA TYR A 591 -2.52 -8.67 14.20
C TYR A 591 -1.41 -9.11 15.16
N LYS A 592 -0.49 -9.98 14.68
CA LYS A 592 0.50 -10.63 15.54
C LYS A 592 1.83 -9.88 15.73
N ASN A 593 2.15 -8.92 14.87
CA ASN A 593 3.43 -8.18 14.93
C ASN A 593 3.41 -7.08 16.01
N ILE A 594 3.18 -7.50 17.25
CA ILE A 594 3.04 -6.65 18.44
C ILE A 594 4.00 -7.13 19.52
N GLU A 595 4.83 -6.21 20.03
CA GLU A 595 5.55 -6.38 21.30
C GLU A 595 4.83 -5.64 22.43
N ILE A 596 4.98 -6.13 23.65
CA ILE A 596 4.36 -5.53 24.85
C ILE A 596 5.46 -5.04 25.79
N LEU A 597 5.40 -3.76 26.17
CA LEU A 597 6.26 -3.13 27.17
C LEU A 597 5.41 -2.67 28.35
N ILE A 598 5.52 -3.33 29.49
CA ILE A 598 4.76 -3.01 30.70
C ILE A 598 5.62 -2.15 31.63
N LEU A 599 5.13 -0.98 32.02
CA LEU A 599 5.83 -0.04 32.90
C LEU A 599 5.08 0.04 34.23
N ASP A 600 5.59 -0.64 35.25
CA ASP A 600 5.02 -0.56 36.60
C ASP A 600 5.59 0.64 37.36
N ASP A 601 4.71 1.57 37.70
CA ASP A 601 5.06 2.83 38.37
C ASP A 601 5.03 2.73 39.90
N TRP A 602 5.71 1.71 40.41
CA TRP A 602 5.84 1.42 41.85
C TRP A 602 4.52 1.02 42.50
N SER A 603 3.86 -0.02 41.96
CA SER A 603 2.60 -0.53 42.51
C SER A 603 2.78 -1.22 43.87
N ALA A 604 1.83 -1.02 44.78
CA ALA A 604 1.79 -1.64 46.11
C ALA A 604 0.86 -2.86 46.18
N ASP A 605 0.10 -3.13 45.13
CA ASP A 605 -0.81 -4.27 44.99
C ASP A 605 -0.11 -5.50 44.33
N ASN A 606 -0.84 -6.52 43.91
CA ASN A 606 -0.26 -7.70 43.26
C ASN A 606 0.13 -7.49 41.79
N SER A 607 0.09 -6.27 41.25
CA SER A 607 0.47 -5.99 39.86
C SER A 607 1.83 -6.59 39.50
N HIS A 608 2.83 -6.46 40.37
CA HIS A 608 4.17 -6.99 40.12
C HIS A 608 4.16 -8.49 39.81
N LYS A 609 3.40 -9.29 40.58
CA LYS A 609 3.30 -10.74 40.37
C LYS A 609 2.61 -11.08 39.06
N ILE A 610 1.55 -10.33 38.71
CA ILE A 610 0.83 -10.50 37.43
C ILE A 610 1.78 -10.23 36.26
N ILE A 611 2.49 -9.11 36.31
CA ILE A 611 3.46 -8.70 35.27
C ILE A 611 4.55 -9.75 35.10
N GLN A 612 5.17 -10.18 36.20
CA GLN A 612 6.24 -11.18 36.15
C GLN A 612 5.75 -12.50 35.52
N ARG A 613 4.56 -12.96 35.89
CA ARG A 613 3.94 -14.16 35.30
C ARG A 613 3.83 -14.05 33.78
N TYR A 614 3.42 -12.89 33.25
CA TYR A 614 3.30 -12.69 31.80
C TYR A 614 4.67 -12.60 31.09
N CYS A 615 5.67 -11.99 31.72
CA CYS A 615 7.04 -12.00 31.20
C CYS A 615 7.59 -13.43 31.09
N ASP A 616 7.31 -14.28 32.08
CA ASP A 616 7.77 -15.68 32.11
C ASP A 616 7.02 -16.56 31.09
N LEU A 617 5.72 -16.33 30.90
CA LEU A 617 4.90 -17.07 29.93
C LEU A 617 5.19 -16.70 28.47
N TYR A 618 5.60 -15.45 28.22
CA TYR A 618 5.80 -14.91 26.87
C TYR A 618 7.18 -14.26 26.70
N PRO A 619 8.28 -15.03 26.89
CA PRO A 619 9.63 -14.50 26.81
C PRO A 619 9.91 -13.93 25.41
N GLY A 620 10.46 -12.72 25.36
CA GLY A 620 10.77 -12.00 24.11
C GLY A 620 9.59 -11.29 23.45
N ARG A 621 8.34 -11.52 23.91
CA ARG A 621 7.15 -10.78 23.45
C ARG A 621 6.63 -9.79 24.49
N VAL A 622 6.74 -10.13 25.77
CA VAL A 622 6.40 -9.24 26.89
C VAL A 622 7.68 -8.86 27.63
N ARG A 623 7.93 -7.56 27.75
CA ARG A 623 9.01 -6.97 28.55
C ARG A 623 8.40 -6.08 29.63
N SER A 624 9.08 -5.98 30.77
CA SER A 624 8.63 -5.12 31.87
C SER A 624 9.75 -4.21 32.38
N HIS A 625 9.35 -3.09 32.98
CA HIS A 625 10.20 -2.21 33.75
C HIS A 625 9.50 -1.84 35.06
N PHE A 626 10.16 -2.09 36.19
CA PHE A 626 9.64 -1.75 37.52
C PHE A 626 10.36 -0.50 38.06
N ASN A 627 9.60 0.55 38.34
CA ASN A 627 10.16 1.76 38.94
C ASN A 627 10.50 1.54 40.42
N THR A 628 11.56 2.19 40.88
CA THR A 628 11.98 2.18 42.28
C THR A 628 11.25 3.23 43.13
N GLU A 629 10.56 4.17 42.49
CA GLU A 629 9.71 5.20 43.09
C GLU A 629 8.55 5.53 42.14
N ASN A 630 7.44 6.03 42.67
CA ASN A 630 6.33 6.49 41.84
C ASN A 630 6.69 7.77 41.10
N SER A 631 6.47 7.80 39.78
CA SER A 631 6.84 8.93 38.93
C SER A 631 5.95 10.17 39.12
N GLY A 632 4.76 10.02 39.70
CA GLY A 632 3.81 11.08 40.01
C GLY A 632 3.01 11.61 38.82
N ASN A 633 3.29 11.18 37.59
CA ASN A 633 2.58 11.61 36.38
C ASN A 633 2.69 10.57 35.27
N VAL A 634 1.55 10.20 34.66
CA VAL A 634 1.49 9.17 33.61
C VAL A 634 2.31 9.52 32.36
N PHE A 635 2.44 10.81 32.00
CA PHE A 635 3.22 11.22 30.82
C PHE A 635 4.72 10.94 30.97
N ARG A 636 5.23 10.81 32.21
CA ARG A 636 6.61 10.33 32.44
C ARG A 636 6.75 8.87 32.07
N GLN A 637 5.72 8.05 32.32
CA GLN A 637 5.68 6.66 31.87
C GLN A 637 5.51 6.57 30.36
N TRP A 638 4.65 7.40 29.74
CA TRP A 638 4.51 7.42 28.28
C TRP A 638 5.83 7.76 27.60
N ARG A 639 6.50 8.84 28.03
CA ARG A 639 7.81 9.23 27.53
C ARG A 639 8.81 8.08 27.64
N LYS A 640 8.92 7.49 28.83
CA LYS A 640 9.82 6.36 29.10
C LYS A 640 9.52 5.16 28.20
N GLY A 641 8.25 4.84 27.98
CA GLY A 641 7.84 3.75 27.11
C GLY A 641 8.17 3.99 25.65
N ILE A 642 7.93 5.21 25.15
CA ILE A 642 8.26 5.59 23.76
C ILE A 642 9.78 5.55 23.55
N GLU A 643 10.56 6.07 24.50
CA GLU A 643 12.04 6.03 24.44
C GLU A 643 12.60 4.59 24.47
N GLN A 644 11.87 3.62 25.03
CA GLN A 644 12.26 2.20 25.12
C GLN A 644 11.60 1.28 24.07
N SER A 645 10.75 1.83 23.22
CA SER A 645 10.01 1.09 22.20
C SER A 645 10.87 0.72 20.99
N GLU A 646 10.62 -0.43 20.37
CA GLU A 646 11.33 -0.85 19.15
C GLU A 646 10.42 -0.84 17.91
N GLY A 647 9.10 -0.85 18.10
CA GLY A 647 8.12 -0.81 17.01
C GLY A 647 8.15 0.48 16.18
N ASP A 648 7.68 0.37 14.94
CA ASP A 648 7.43 1.52 14.06
C ASP A 648 6.23 2.35 14.52
N LEU A 649 5.29 1.69 15.21
CA LEU A 649 4.06 2.26 15.73
C LEU A 649 3.99 2.13 17.25
N ILE A 650 3.40 3.13 17.88
CA ILE A 650 3.17 3.21 19.31
C ILE A 650 1.68 3.03 19.59
N TRP A 651 1.39 2.23 20.61
CA TRP A 651 0.07 2.08 21.18
C TRP A 651 0.16 2.20 22.69
N ILE A 652 -0.31 3.31 23.25
CA ILE A 652 -0.39 3.43 24.71
C ILE A 652 -1.65 2.70 25.18
N CYS A 653 -1.47 1.85 26.17
CA CYS A 653 -2.40 0.82 26.58
C CYS A 653 -2.69 0.98 28.08
N GLU A 654 -3.52 1.97 28.45
CA GLU A 654 -3.89 2.20 29.86
C GLU A 654 -4.40 0.89 30.51
N SER A 655 -3.91 0.60 31.72
CA SER A 655 -3.99 -0.72 32.35
C SER A 655 -5.41 -1.14 32.78
N ASP A 656 -6.35 -0.21 32.80
CA ASP A 656 -7.76 -0.40 33.17
C ASP A 656 -8.73 -0.60 31.98
N ASP A 657 -8.27 -0.32 30.77
CA ASP A 657 -9.04 -0.39 29.52
C ASP A 657 -8.82 -1.71 28.74
N PHE A 658 -9.58 -1.93 27.66
CA PHE A 658 -9.41 -3.09 26.75
C PHE A 658 -9.98 -2.77 25.35
N CYS A 659 -9.79 -3.65 24.37
CA CYS A 659 -10.30 -3.49 23.00
C CYS A 659 -10.72 -4.83 22.40
N GLU A 660 -11.37 -4.78 21.23
CA GLU A 660 -11.72 -5.98 20.46
C GLU A 660 -10.47 -6.67 19.88
N PRO A 661 -10.51 -8.00 19.62
CA PRO A 661 -9.37 -8.76 19.10
C PRO A 661 -8.85 -8.30 17.74
N ASP A 662 -9.62 -7.58 16.94
CA ASP A 662 -9.26 -7.09 15.61
C ASP A 662 -8.95 -5.59 15.57
N PHE A 663 -8.90 -4.93 16.73
CA PHE A 663 -8.68 -3.48 16.85
C PHE A 663 -7.43 -3.01 16.10
N VAL A 664 -6.28 -3.66 16.34
CA VAL A 664 -5.03 -3.29 15.67
C VAL A 664 -5.08 -3.63 14.18
N GLU A 665 -5.64 -4.79 13.81
CA GLU A 665 -5.76 -5.23 12.42
C GLU A 665 -6.54 -4.23 11.56
N HIS A 666 -7.60 -3.63 12.10
CA HIS A 666 -8.37 -2.59 11.43
C HIS A 666 -7.61 -1.26 11.25
N LEU A 667 -6.70 -0.89 12.17
CA LEU A 667 -5.94 0.37 12.08
C LEU A 667 -4.68 0.29 11.21
N ILE A 668 -4.07 -0.90 11.09
CA ILE A 668 -2.84 -1.09 10.30
C ILE A 668 -2.96 -0.67 8.83
N PRO A 669 -4.04 -0.97 8.08
CA PRO A 669 -4.19 -0.55 6.69
C PRO A 669 -4.01 0.96 6.49
N HIS A 670 -4.51 1.77 7.42
CA HIS A 670 -4.33 3.23 7.40
C HIS A 670 -2.89 3.64 7.71
N LEU A 671 -2.24 2.98 8.68
CA LEU A 671 -0.86 3.29 9.09
C LEU A 671 0.23 2.70 8.16
N ARG A 672 -0.15 1.91 7.14
CA ARG A 672 0.72 1.62 5.98
C ARG A 672 0.97 2.86 5.14
N ASP A 673 0.02 3.79 5.13
CA ASP A 673 0.15 5.10 4.49
C ASP A 673 1.16 5.98 5.24
N ARG A 674 2.29 6.29 4.60
CA ARG A 674 3.34 7.16 5.20
C ARG A 674 2.90 8.60 5.42
N SER A 675 1.78 9.04 4.84
CA SER A 675 1.17 10.34 5.16
C SER A 675 0.38 10.31 6.46
N VAL A 676 -0.08 9.14 6.94
CA VAL A 676 -0.87 9.02 8.16
C VAL A 676 0.06 8.87 9.37
N ASN A 677 -0.03 9.81 10.31
CA ASN A 677 0.76 9.81 11.54
C ASN A 677 0.00 9.23 12.73
N LEU A 678 -1.34 9.33 12.72
CA LEU A 678 -2.21 8.89 13.80
C LEU A 678 -3.45 8.20 13.21
N ALA A 679 -3.83 7.05 13.74
CA ALA A 679 -5.08 6.37 13.41
C ALA A 679 -5.82 6.00 14.69
N PHE A 680 -7.14 6.21 14.74
CA PHE A 680 -7.94 5.91 15.90
C PHE A 680 -9.25 5.20 15.55
N GLY A 681 -9.74 4.43 16.50
CA GLY A 681 -10.94 3.63 16.36
C GLY A 681 -12.18 4.23 17.01
N ARG A 682 -13.29 3.51 16.93
CA ARG A 682 -14.50 3.78 17.70
C ARG A 682 -14.27 3.44 19.17
N ILE A 683 -14.28 4.46 20.02
CA ILE A 683 -14.21 4.27 21.46
C ILE A 683 -15.63 4.06 22.01
N GLN A 684 -15.78 3.23 23.03
CA GLN A 684 -17.05 2.97 23.71
C GLN A 684 -16.87 3.06 25.22
N PHE A 685 -17.85 3.64 25.92
CA PHE A 685 -17.82 3.62 27.38
C PHE A 685 -18.24 2.26 27.91
N CYS A 686 -17.60 1.84 29.00
CA CYS A 686 -18.03 0.68 29.76
C CYS A 686 -17.93 0.94 31.28
N ASP A 687 -18.74 0.24 32.06
CA ASP A 687 -18.68 0.33 33.52
C ASP A 687 -17.48 -0.45 34.10
N GLN A 688 -17.30 -0.42 35.42
CA GLN A 688 -16.25 -1.17 36.12
C GLN A 688 -16.25 -2.70 35.90
N MET A 689 -17.33 -3.28 35.36
CA MET A 689 -17.42 -4.70 35.00
C MET A 689 -17.17 -4.94 33.50
N GLY A 690 -17.10 -3.87 32.70
CA GLY A 690 -16.90 -3.90 31.26
C GLY A 690 -18.20 -4.00 30.48
N ARG A 691 -19.33 -3.66 31.09
CA ARG A 691 -20.63 -3.60 30.41
C ARG A 691 -20.79 -2.24 29.72
N LEU A 692 -21.29 -2.25 28.49
CA LEU A 692 -21.45 -1.05 27.67
C LEU A 692 -22.30 0.02 28.37
N GLN A 693 -21.90 1.27 28.22
CA GLN A 693 -22.66 2.43 28.66
C GLN A 693 -22.96 3.34 27.46
N PRO A 694 -24.21 3.81 27.32
CA PRO A 694 -24.55 4.76 26.27
C PRO A 694 -23.90 6.12 26.55
N GLY A 695 -23.56 6.86 25.49
CA GLY A 695 -23.18 8.27 25.60
C GLY A 695 -22.01 8.71 24.72
N LEU A 696 -21.06 7.83 24.39
CA LEU A 696 -19.90 8.26 23.58
C LEU A 696 -20.26 8.51 22.11
N ASP A 697 -21.27 7.83 21.59
CA ASP A 697 -21.81 8.13 20.26
C ASP A 697 -22.33 9.58 20.19
N GLN A 698 -23.05 10.06 21.22
CA GLN A 698 -23.50 11.46 21.30
C GLN A 698 -22.33 12.44 21.49
N TYR A 699 -21.29 12.01 22.21
CA TYR A 699 -20.09 12.82 22.44
C TYR A 699 -19.35 13.14 21.13
N ARG A 700 -19.14 12.14 20.26
CA ARG A 700 -18.48 12.33 18.95
C ARG A 700 -19.37 13.03 17.94
N GLU A 701 -20.67 12.72 17.87
CA GLU A 701 -21.63 13.45 17.02
C GLU A 701 -21.71 14.93 17.42
N GLY A 702 -21.56 15.22 18.72
CA GLY A 702 -21.46 16.58 19.23
C GLY A 702 -20.15 17.30 18.91
N ALA A 703 -19.12 16.60 18.39
CA ALA A 703 -17.88 17.19 17.90
C ALA A 703 -17.99 17.56 16.41
N GLU A 704 -18.45 16.62 15.58
CA GLU A 704 -18.74 16.82 14.16
C GLU A 704 -19.83 15.84 13.73
N ALA A 705 -20.96 16.31 13.24
CA ALA A 705 -22.13 15.47 13.02
C ALA A 705 -22.05 14.67 11.70
N GLY A 706 -22.48 13.40 11.72
CA GLY A 706 -22.78 12.60 10.53
C GLY A 706 -21.58 11.96 9.83
N ILE A 707 -20.39 11.95 10.43
CA ILE A 707 -19.16 11.46 9.79
C ILE A 707 -18.60 10.16 10.37
N TRP A 708 -19.25 9.58 11.39
CA TRP A 708 -18.64 8.53 12.23
C TRP A 708 -18.94 7.09 11.83
N ASN A 709 -19.69 6.87 10.75
CA ASN A 709 -20.14 5.54 10.33
C ASN A 709 -19.24 4.90 9.26
N GLU A 710 -18.33 5.67 8.66
CA GLU A 710 -17.45 5.20 7.57
C GLU A 710 -15.97 5.49 7.91
N PRO A 711 -15.02 4.68 7.41
CA PRO A 711 -13.61 4.98 7.52
C PRO A 711 -13.25 6.29 6.84
N MET A 712 -12.35 7.06 7.45
CA MET A 712 -12.03 8.40 6.97
C MET A 712 -10.58 8.77 7.23
N VAL A 713 -9.95 9.42 6.24
CA VAL A 713 -8.60 9.97 6.34
C VAL A 713 -8.65 11.44 5.92
N ARG A 714 -8.16 12.33 6.79
CA ARG A 714 -8.06 13.77 6.49
C ARG A 714 -6.76 14.35 7.09
N PRO A 715 -6.24 15.46 6.55
CA PRO A 715 -5.09 16.14 7.16
C PRO A 715 -5.36 16.59 8.60
N ALA A 716 -4.31 16.65 9.42
CA ALA A 716 -4.38 17.10 10.80
C ALA A 716 -5.02 18.49 10.92
N SER A 717 -4.66 19.42 10.03
CA SER A 717 -5.25 20.77 9.92
C SER A 717 -6.78 20.73 9.84
N GLU A 718 -7.36 19.88 8.99
CA GLU A 718 -8.82 19.76 8.87
C GLU A 718 -9.45 19.15 10.12
N TRP A 719 -8.82 18.13 10.71
CA TRP A 719 -9.31 17.51 11.94
C TRP A 719 -9.34 18.50 13.11
N PHE A 720 -8.25 19.24 13.34
CA PHE A 720 -8.15 20.25 14.41
C PHE A 720 -8.96 21.52 14.11
N ALA A 721 -9.23 21.83 12.85
CA ALA A 721 -10.16 22.89 12.46
C ALA A 721 -11.63 22.52 12.71
N ARG A 722 -11.95 21.23 12.91
CA ARG A 722 -13.33 20.71 13.03
C ARG A 722 -13.51 19.85 14.28
N GLY A 723 -13.78 18.54 14.17
CA GLY A 723 -14.08 17.66 15.29
C GLY A 723 -13.10 17.76 16.46
N PHE A 724 -11.79 17.66 16.22
CA PHE A 724 -10.74 17.81 17.24
C PHE A 724 -10.53 19.25 17.70
N GLY A 725 -11.16 20.24 17.06
CA GLY A 725 -11.22 21.61 17.57
C GLY A 725 -12.34 21.81 18.59
N VAL A 726 -13.36 20.94 18.57
CA VAL A 726 -14.52 21.03 19.48
C VAL A 726 -14.35 20.13 20.70
N ASN A 727 -13.97 18.86 20.50
CA ASN A 727 -13.85 17.85 21.56
C ASN A 727 -12.62 16.95 21.32
N ASN A 728 -12.11 16.32 22.38
CA ASN A 728 -11.15 15.23 22.24
C ASN A 728 -11.86 13.96 21.73
N VAL A 729 -11.90 13.75 20.42
CA VAL A 729 -12.59 12.60 19.82
C VAL A 729 -11.88 11.25 20.08
N ILE A 730 -10.68 11.27 20.67
CA ILE A 730 -9.98 10.11 21.21
C ILE A 730 -10.09 10.16 22.74
N ALA A 731 -11.24 9.74 23.26
CA ALA A 731 -11.54 9.84 24.69
C ALA A 731 -10.66 8.96 25.61
N ASN A 732 -10.01 7.93 25.05
CA ASN A 732 -8.95 7.18 25.71
C ASN A 732 -7.80 6.93 24.73
N VAL A 733 -6.57 7.08 25.19
CA VAL A 733 -5.38 6.89 24.34
C VAL A 733 -5.26 5.43 23.83
N GLY A 734 -5.84 4.48 24.57
CA GLY A 734 -5.94 3.08 24.16
C GLY A 734 -6.72 2.85 22.87
N GLY A 735 -7.50 3.85 22.42
CA GLY A 735 -8.25 3.86 21.18
C GLY A 735 -7.49 4.37 19.96
N CYS A 736 -6.18 4.66 20.05
CA CYS A 736 -5.39 5.10 18.91
C CYS A 736 -3.97 4.52 18.83
N LEU A 737 -3.43 4.49 17.61
CA LEU A 737 -2.05 4.15 17.29
C LEU A 737 -1.42 5.32 16.53
N TRP A 738 -0.11 5.52 16.69
CA TRP A 738 0.62 6.55 15.94
C TRP A 738 2.04 6.14 15.59
N ARG A 739 2.65 6.86 14.65
CA ARG A 739 4.05 6.67 14.27
C ARG A 739 4.97 7.02 15.44
N ARG A 740 5.91 6.11 15.74
CA ARG A 740 6.92 6.35 16.76
C ARG A 740 7.69 7.62 16.44
N GLN A 741 7.72 8.55 17.39
CA GLN A 741 8.41 9.83 17.27
C GLN A 741 8.91 10.27 18.64
N VAL A 742 10.06 10.93 18.67
CA VAL A 742 10.67 11.43 19.91
C VAL A 742 10.34 12.92 20.05
N LEU A 743 9.45 13.24 20.98
CA LEU A 743 9.10 14.62 21.29
C LEU A 743 10.16 15.28 22.19
N SER A 744 10.34 16.59 22.03
CA SER A 744 11.33 17.35 22.80
C SER A 744 10.94 17.48 24.29
N ALA A 745 11.93 17.63 25.16
CA ALA A 745 11.71 17.76 26.60
C ALA A 745 10.75 18.90 27.01
N PRO A 746 10.74 20.09 26.36
CA PRO A 746 9.76 21.12 26.63
C PRO A 746 8.32 20.69 26.37
N ILE A 747 8.06 19.89 25.31
CA ILE A 747 6.72 19.39 25.00
C ILE A 747 6.25 18.42 26.10
N TRP A 748 7.12 17.53 26.56
CA TRP A 748 6.81 16.63 27.68
C TRP A 748 6.55 17.40 28.98
N THR A 749 7.38 18.39 29.29
CA THR A 749 7.20 19.26 30.46
C THR A 749 5.84 19.96 30.43
N GLU A 750 5.44 20.44 29.25
CA GLU A 750 4.14 21.06 29.06
C GLU A 750 3.00 20.05 29.22
N ALA A 751 3.09 18.86 28.64
CA ALA A 751 2.10 17.78 28.80
C ALA A 751 1.94 17.36 30.27
N GLU A 752 3.03 17.23 31.03
CA GLU A 752 3.03 16.95 32.47
C GLU A 752 2.28 18.03 33.28
N SER A 753 2.19 19.25 32.76
CA SER A 753 1.46 20.35 33.39
C SER A 753 -0.06 20.27 33.19
N PHE A 754 -0.57 19.39 32.33
CA PHE A 754 -2.00 19.13 32.17
C PHE A 754 -2.48 18.08 33.16
N SER A 755 -3.73 18.24 33.63
CA SER A 755 -4.39 17.33 34.55
C SER A 755 -5.35 16.40 33.82
N VAL A 756 -5.95 16.87 32.72
CA VAL A 756 -6.90 16.09 31.91
C VAL A 756 -6.61 16.17 30.43
N LEU A 757 -6.33 17.35 29.87
CA LEU A 757 -6.24 17.54 28.41
C LEU A 757 -4.85 17.26 27.81
N GLY A 758 -3.97 16.60 28.56
CA GLY A 758 -2.57 16.42 28.15
C GLY A 758 -2.40 15.52 26.93
N ASP A 759 -3.28 14.54 26.75
CA ASP A 759 -3.33 13.67 25.59
C ASP A 759 -3.77 14.45 24.32
N TRP A 760 -4.81 15.26 24.43
CA TRP A 760 -5.30 16.13 23.33
C TRP A 760 -4.24 17.14 22.92
N PHE A 761 -3.51 17.70 23.89
CA PHE A 761 -2.32 18.52 23.63
C PHE A 761 -1.25 17.74 22.83
N LEU A 762 -0.93 16.50 23.24
CA LEU A 762 0.06 15.67 22.55
C LEU A 762 -0.38 15.29 21.13
N TYR A 763 -1.66 14.99 20.89
CA TYR A 763 -2.16 14.64 19.55
C TYR A 763 -1.86 15.74 18.52
N CYS A 764 -1.87 17.02 18.91
CA CYS A 764 -1.49 18.15 18.04
C CYS A 764 -0.04 18.05 17.53
N TYR A 765 0.88 17.61 18.39
CA TYR A 765 2.28 17.39 18.01
C TYR A 765 2.48 16.07 17.27
N LEU A 766 1.82 15.00 17.73
CA LEU A 766 1.96 13.66 17.14
C LEU A 766 1.45 13.59 15.70
N ALA A 767 0.32 14.26 15.41
CA ALA A 767 -0.23 14.32 14.06
C ALA A 767 0.67 15.12 13.10
N GLY A 768 1.31 16.19 13.60
CA GLY A 768 2.24 17.02 12.84
C GLY A 768 1.61 17.51 11.53
N GLY A 769 2.39 17.49 10.44
CA GLY A 769 1.91 17.86 9.09
C GLY A 769 1.17 16.73 8.37
N GLY A 770 0.79 15.67 9.06
CA GLY A 770 0.30 14.42 8.48
C GLY A 770 -1.21 14.32 8.42
N ASN A 771 -1.68 13.17 7.95
CA ASN A 771 -3.07 12.74 8.00
C ASN A 771 -3.39 12.05 9.33
N ILE A 772 -4.65 12.16 9.73
CA ILE A 772 -5.24 11.39 10.82
C ILE A 772 -6.37 10.51 10.23
N ALA A 773 -6.37 9.24 10.59
CA ALA A 773 -7.36 8.27 10.15
C ALA A 773 -8.34 7.88 11.27
N TYR A 774 -9.60 7.69 10.92
CA TYR A 774 -10.65 7.11 11.76
C TYR A 774 -11.17 5.82 11.13
N GLU A 775 -11.30 4.76 11.94
CA GLU A 775 -11.80 3.45 11.53
C GLU A 775 -12.91 2.97 12.49
N PRO A 776 -14.19 3.05 12.09
CA PRO A 776 -15.30 2.69 12.97
C PRO A 776 -15.33 1.21 13.38
N ALA A 777 -14.72 0.31 12.59
CA ALA A 777 -14.64 -1.11 12.91
C ALA A 777 -13.59 -1.43 14.00
N ALA A 778 -12.61 -0.55 14.21
CA ALA A 778 -11.64 -0.69 15.28
C ALA A 778 -12.26 -0.26 16.61
N VAL A 779 -12.75 -1.19 17.44
CA VAL A 779 -13.45 -0.84 18.69
C VAL A 779 -12.55 -0.96 19.93
N ALA A 780 -12.49 0.12 20.72
CA ALA A 780 -11.82 0.17 22.03
C ALA A 780 -12.80 0.57 23.13
N TYR A 781 -12.56 0.10 24.35
CA TYR A 781 -13.44 0.33 25.50
C TYR A 781 -12.74 1.15 26.57
N PHE A 782 -13.33 2.31 26.86
CA PHE A 782 -12.91 3.20 27.94
C PHE A 782 -13.74 2.94 29.19
N ARG A 783 -13.09 2.52 30.27
CA ARG A 783 -13.73 2.17 31.54
C ARG A 783 -14.00 3.39 32.40
N GLN A 784 -15.25 3.50 32.87
CA GLN A 784 -15.67 4.52 33.83
C GLN A 784 -15.97 3.90 35.21
N HIS A 785 -15.28 4.38 36.23
CA HIS A 785 -15.45 4.02 37.64
C HIS A 785 -15.24 5.24 38.57
N GLY A 786 -15.60 5.10 39.84
CA GLY A 786 -15.55 6.20 40.82
C GLY A 786 -14.14 6.70 41.20
N GLN A 787 -13.09 6.15 40.58
CA GLN A 787 -11.70 6.55 40.80
C GLN A 787 -11.04 7.12 39.53
N ASN A 788 -11.77 7.31 38.42
CA ASN A 788 -11.22 7.99 37.25
C ASN A 788 -10.77 9.41 37.63
N THR A 789 -9.52 9.73 37.33
CA THR A 789 -8.86 11.01 37.67
C THR A 789 -9.62 12.24 37.12
N SER A 790 -10.32 12.09 35.99
CA SER A 790 -10.95 13.18 35.23
C SER A 790 -12.20 13.77 35.90
N VAL A 791 -13.03 12.96 36.58
CA VAL A 791 -14.34 13.41 37.10
C VAL A 791 -14.19 14.43 38.23
N GLY A 792 -13.19 14.26 39.09
CA GLY A 792 -12.86 15.24 40.13
C GLY A 792 -12.28 16.54 39.56
N ALA A 793 -11.48 16.44 38.50
CA ALA A 793 -10.80 17.57 37.88
C ALA A 793 -11.74 18.56 37.18
N PHE A 794 -12.88 18.11 36.64
CA PHE A 794 -13.89 18.95 35.99
C PHE A 794 -14.47 20.06 36.87
N LYS A 795 -14.33 19.93 38.20
CA LYS A 795 -14.80 20.90 39.19
C LYS A 795 -13.73 21.93 39.58
N SER A 796 -12.53 21.87 38.99
CA SER A 796 -11.41 22.75 39.30
C SER A 796 -11.25 23.87 38.28
N ALA A 797 -10.78 25.03 38.72
CA ALA A 797 -10.43 26.15 37.82
C ALA A 797 -9.36 25.75 36.78
N ARG A 798 -8.40 24.90 37.20
CA ARG A 798 -7.29 24.43 36.36
C ARG A 798 -7.77 23.76 35.07
N TYR A 799 -8.82 22.94 35.15
CA TYR A 799 -9.39 22.27 33.98
C TYR A 799 -9.86 23.26 32.89
N TYR A 800 -10.49 24.37 33.28
CA TYR A 800 -10.93 25.38 32.33
C TYR A 800 -9.76 26.22 31.79
N THR A 801 -8.75 26.52 32.62
CA THR A 801 -7.51 27.15 32.12
C THR A 801 -6.79 26.26 31.10
N GLU A 802 -6.81 24.93 31.27
CA GLU A 802 -6.27 23.97 30.28
C GLU A 802 -6.99 24.08 28.93
N HIS A 803 -8.32 24.27 28.91
CA HIS A 803 -9.08 24.49 27.66
C HIS A 803 -8.61 25.73 26.91
N HIS A 804 -8.42 26.85 27.61
CA HIS A 804 -7.91 28.07 27.01
C HIS A 804 -6.52 27.88 26.41
N ARG A 805 -5.62 27.21 27.14
CA ARG A 805 -4.25 26.88 26.66
C ARG A 805 -4.28 26.01 25.41
N LEU A 806 -5.09 24.94 25.42
CA LEU A 806 -5.21 24.02 24.29
C LEU A 806 -5.75 24.73 23.04
N MET A 807 -6.86 25.45 23.14
CA MET A 807 -7.43 26.15 21.98
C MET A 807 -6.48 27.25 21.46
N THR A 808 -5.76 27.93 22.35
CA THR A 808 -4.69 28.86 21.95
C THR A 808 -3.61 28.14 21.14
N LEU A 809 -3.16 26.97 21.58
CA LEU A 809 -2.20 26.16 20.82
C LEU A 809 -2.76 25.76 19.45
N LEU A 810 -4.00 25.27 19.38
CA LEU A 810 -4.62 24.85 18.13
C LEU A 810 -4.68 26.02 17.13
N ARG A 811 -5.10 27.21 17.57
CA ARG A 811 -5.14 28.42 16.72
C ARG A 811 -3.76 28.96 16.35
N LYS A 812 -2.76 28.80 17.20
CA LYS A 812 -1.36 29.12 16.85
C LYS A 812 -0.78 28.13 15.82
N THR A 813 -1.35 26.93 15.73
CA THR A 813 -0.84 25.85 14.88
C THR A 813 -1.56 25.79 13.53
N TRP A 814 -2.89 25.92 13.54
CA TRP A 814 -3.78 25.74 12.40
C TRP A 814 -4.79 26.87 12.27
N ASP A 815 -5.35 27.02 11.07
CA ASP A 815 -6.39 28.00 10.76
C ASP A 815 -7.77 27.53 11.26
N VAL A 816 -7.93 27.42 12.59
CA VAL A 816 -9.19 26.99 13.23
C VAL A 816 -10.25 28.09 13.05
N PRO A 817 -11.39 27.80 12.39
CA PRO A 817 -12.36 28.83 12.09
C PRO A 817 -13.19 29.24 13.32
N GLU A 818 -13.78 30.44 13.24
CA GLU A 818 -14.51 31.05 14.35
C GLU A 818 -15.68 30.17 14.82
N ASP A 819 -16.41 29.52 13.91
CA ASP A 819 -17.54 28.65 14.24
C ASP A 819 -17.12 27.41 15.06
N THR A 820 -15.92 26.88 14.84
CA THR A 820 -15.35 25.81 15.67
C THR A 820 -15.04 26.32 17.08
N VAL A 821 -14.48 27.53 17.21
CA VAL A 821 -14.27 28.15 18.54
C VAL A 821 -15.60 28.40 19.26
N GLU A 822 -16.64 28.83 18.55
CA GLU A 822 -17.99 29.01 19.12
C GLU A 822 -18.57 27.71 19.66
N ARG A 823 -18.46 26.61 18.89
CA ARG A 823 -18.91 25.29 19.31
C ARG A 823 -18.12 24.75 20.50
N PHE A 824 -16.80 24.93 20.49
CA PHE A 824 -15.92 24.63 21.62
C PHE A 824 -16.35 25.39 22.88
N MET A 825 -16.51 26.72 22.80
CA MET A 825 -16.95 27.55 23.93
C MET A 825 -18.31 27.11 24.47
N SER A 826 -19.25 26.77 23.58
CA SER A 826 -20.58 26.29 23.98
C SER A 826 -20.49 25.01 24.82
N LYS A 827 -19.57 24.09 24.50
CA LYS A 827 -19.34 22.85 25.27
C LYS A 827 -18.72 23.15 26.64
N VAL A 828 -17.70 24.01 26.67
CA VAL A 828 -17.04 24.42 27.91
C VAL A 828 -18.01 25.13 28.84
N GLU A 829 -18.84 26.05 28.32
CA GLU A 829 -19.89 26.73 29.08
C GLU A 829 -20.95 25.77 29.62
N PHE A 830 -21.41 24.83 28.79
CA PHE A 830 -22.37 23.81 29.20
C PHE A 830 -21.83 23.01 30.39
N GLN A 831 -20.58 22.56 30.33
CA GLN A 831 -19.95 21.81 31.41
C GLN A 831 -19.77 22.66 32.68
N TYR A 832 -19.35 23.92 32.55
CA TYR A 832 -19.18 24.84 33.68
C TYR A 832 -20.52 25.10 34.41
N LYS A 833 -21.60 25.28 33.64
CA LYS A 833 -22.97 25.44 34.15
C LYS A 833 -23.49 24.15 34.79
N HIS A 834 -23.26 22.99 34.16
CA HIS A 834 -23.69 21.68 34.67
C HIS A 834 -23.15 21.39 36.09
N PHE A 835 -21.93 21.81 36.40
CA PHE A 835 -21.33 21.65 37.73
C PHE A 835 -21.57 22.84 38.68
N GLU A 836 -22.39 23.82 38.29
CA GLU A 836 -22.75 25.00 39.09
C GLU A 836 -21.52 25.77 39.61
N LEU A 837 -20.48 25.91 38.78
CA LEU A 837 -19.18 26.41 39.24
C LEU A 837 -19.10 27.93 39.35
N GLU A 838 -20.02 28.67 38.73
CA GLU A 838 -19.98 30.13 38.72
C GLU A 838 -20.04 30.74 40.14
N GLN A 839 -20.81 30.13 41.04
CA GLN A 839 -20.89 30.58 42.43
C GLN A 839 -19.62 30.27 43.24
N LYS A 840 -18.85 29.25 42.83
CA LYS A 840 -17.69 28.74 43.57
C LYS A 840 -16.37 29.32 43.07
N LEU A 841 -16.25 29.50 41.75
CA LEU A 841 -15.02 29.88 41.05
C LEU A 841 -15.14 31.25 40.35
N GLY A 842 -16.34 31.85 40.31
CA GLY A 842 -16.59 33.10 39.59
C GLY A 842 -16.94 32.88 38.11
N PRO A 843 -17.02 33.95 37.30
CA PRO A 843 -17.40 33.82 35.89
C PRO A 843 -16.36 33.06 35.07
N LEU A 844 -16.81 32.24 34.11
CA LEU A 844 -15.95 31.42 33.24
C LEU A 844 -14.89 32.24 32.49
N SER A 845 -15.19 33.50 32.18
CA SER A 845 -14.28 34.42 31.48
C SER A 845 -12.96 34.68 32.22
N LEU A 846 -12.87 34.38 33.52
CA LEU A 846 -11.60 34.42 34.27
C LEU A 846 -10.63 33.31 33.84
N TYR A 847 -11.13 32.24 33.23
CA TYR A 847 -10.36 31.04 32.89
C TYR A 847 -10.27 30.80 31.39
N VAL A 848 -11.34 31.11 30.65
CA VAL A 848 -11.41 30.98 29.19
C VAL A 848 -11.94 32.27 28.59
N ASP A 849 -11.06 33.03 27.95
CA ASP A 849 -11.42 34.28 27.27
C ASP A 849 -11.65 34.01 25.78
N LYS A 850 -12.93 33.93 25.40
CA LYS A 850 -13.35 33.74 24.01
C LYS A 850 -12.82 34.83 23.08
N ARG A 851 -12.79 36.10 23.51
CA ARG A 851 -12.32 37.20 22.66
C ARG A 851 -10.83 37.05 22.42
N ALA A 852 -10.05 36.78 23.47
CA ALA A 852 -8.63 36.51 23.35
C ALA A 852 -8.37 35.35 22.39
N LEU A 853 -9.12 34.24 22.51
CA LEU A 853 -9.04 33.10 21.60
C LEU A 853 -9.31 33.49 20.15
N LEU A 854 -10.34 34.28 19.88
CA LEU A 854 -10.67 34.73 18.52
C LEU A 854 -9.63 35.67 17.90
N GLU A 855 -8.82 36.35 18.73
CA GLU A 855 -7.74 37.23 18.29
C GLU A 855 -6.42 36.47 18.02
N VAL A 856 -6.27 35.23 18.48
CA VAL A 856 -5.07 34.40 18.23
C VAL A 856 -4.93 34.11 16.74
N LYS A 857 -3.74 34.40 16.19
CA LYS A 857 -3.35 34.09 14.82
C LYS A 857 -2.42 32.88 14.77
N ARG A 858 -2.39 32.24 13.60
CA ARG A 858 -1.44 31.17 13.30
C ARG A 858 0.00 31.71 13.37
N GLU A 859 0.85 31.02 14.11
CA GLU A 859 2.27 31.34 14.32
C GLU A 859 3.18 30.24 13.75
N ARG A 860 2.74 28.97 13.80
CA ARG A 860 3.53 27.84 13.32
C ARG A 860 3.30 27.62 11.83
N MET A 861 4.39 27.65 11.07
CA MET A 861 4.39 27.30 9.65
C MET A 861 4.45 25.79 9.44
N HIS A 862 3.68 25.31 8.47
CA HIS A 862 3.81 23.98 7.90
C HIS A 862 4.65 24.07 6.62
N ILE A 863 5.86 23.49 6.67
CA ILE A 863 6.83 23.46 5.58
C ILE A 863 6.67 22.13 4.82
N MET A 864 6.25 22.20 3.56
CA MET A 864 6.18 21.04 2.69
C MET A 864 7.41 20.98 1.79
N LEU A 865 8.28 20.00 2.03
CA LEU A 865 9.46 19.75 1.21
C LEU A 865 9.12 18.79 0.07
N ALA A 866 9.17 19.29 -1.16
CA ALA A 866 8.88 18.51 -2.35
C ALA A 866 10.18 18.03 -3.01
N PHE A 867 10.25 16.74 -3.32
CA PHE A 867 11.41 16.07 -3.92
C PHE A 867 10.97 14.95 -4.87
N LEU A 868 11.91 14.36 -5.61
CA LEU A 868 11.56 13.32 -6.59
C LEU A 868 11.03 12.03 -5.96
N GLY A 869 11.51 11.67 -4.77
CA GLY A 869 11.27 10.37 -4.15
C GLY A 869 12.55 9.80 -3.54
N PHE A 870 12.44 8.64 -2.88
CA PHE A 870 13.54 8.00 -2.15
C PHE A 870 14.50 7.27 -3.09
N HIS A 871 15.15 8.01 -3.98
CA HIS A 871 16.19 7.52 -4.88
C HIS A 871 17.58 7.96 -4.42
N THR A 872 18.61 7.29 -4.92
CA THR A 872 20.00 7.66 -4.59
C THR A 872 20.40 8.98 -5.28
N GLY A 873 21.04 9.90 -4.56
CA GLY A 873 21.56 11.15 -5.11
C GLY A 873 21.55 12.32 -4.12
N GLY A 874 22.34 13.35 -4.41
CA GLY A 874 22.46 14.53 -3.53
C GLY A 874 21.21 15.41 -3.48
N GLY A 875 20.50 15.54 -4.61
CA GLY A 875 19.23 16.29 -4.68
C GLY A 875 18.07 15.59 -3.95
N GLU A 876 18.22 14.32 -3.61
CA GLU A 876 17.29 13.56 -2.77
C GLU A 876 17.75 13.51 -1.31
N LEU A 877 19.05 13.39 -1.06
CA LEU A 877 19.62 13.30 0.29
C LEU A 877 19.54 14.62 1.05
N PHE A 878 19.79 15.75 0.38
CA PHE A 878 19.71 17.07 1.01
C PHE A 878 18.33 17.40 1.58
N PRO A 879 17.20 17.30 0.83
CA PRO A 879 15.89 17.59 1.39
C PRO A 879 15.51 16.68 2.56
N ILE A 880 15.95 15.41 2.58
CA ILE A 880 15.73 14.50 3.72
C ILE A 880 16.44 15.03 4.98
N ASN A 881 17.72 15.39 4.87
CA ASN A 881 18.47 15.93 6.01
C ASN A 881 17.92 17.28 6.47
N LEU A 882 17.51 18.14 5.54
CA LEU A 882 16.86 19.41 5.85
C LEU A 882 15.52 19.19 6.57
N ALA A 883 14.71 18.23 6.12
CA ALA A 883 13.45 17.88 6.76
C ALA A 883 13.64 17.42 8.20
N ASN A 884 14.59 16.51 8.44
CA ASN A 884 14.93 16.01 9.78
C ASN A 884 15.38 17.15 10.71
N GLU A 885 16.25 18.03 10.21
CA GLU A 885 16.75 19.15 11.00
C GLU A 885 15.63 20.13 11.35
N LEU A 886 14.80 20.54 10.37
CA LEU A 886 13.64 21.41 10.60
C LEU A 886 12.65 20.78 11.59
N HIS A 887 12.40 19.47 11.48
CA HIS A 887 11.54 18.74 12.40
C HIS A 887 12.12 18.74 13.82
N SER A 888 13.43 18.47 13.97
CA SER A 888 14.12 18.47 15.27
C SER A 888 14.10 19.84 15.96
N GLN A 889 14.07 20.92 15.18
CA GLN A 889 13.91 22.31 15.66
C GLN A 889 12.45 22.64 16.03
N GLY A 890 11.51 21.71 15.84
CA GLY A 890 10.11 21.85 16.25
C GLY A 890 9.18 22.44 15.19
N HIS A 891 9.63 22.58 13.94
CA HIS A 891 8.77 22.98 12.83
C HIS A 891 7.84 21.85 12.39
N ILE A 892 6.68 22.20 11.83
CA ILE A 892 5.78 21.23 11.21
C ILE A 892 6.30 20.99 9.80
N VAL A 893 6.73 19.76 9.53
CA VAL A 893 7.35 19.38 8.26
C VAL A 893 6.57 18.23 7.65
N SER A 894 6.36 18.28 6.34
CA SER A 894 5.93 17.14 5.54
C SER A 894 6.77 17.01 4.27
N MET A 895 6.83 15.80 3.73
CA MET A 895 7.48 15.52 2.46
C MET A 895 6.43 15.26 1.38
N LEU A 896 6.65 15.78 0.18
CA LEU A 896 5.91 15.38 -1.02
C LEU A 896 6.84 14.66 -1.99
N ALA A 897 6.61 13.36 -2.18
CA ALA A 897 7.37 12.54 -3.10
C ALA A 897 6.65 12.40 -4.46
N LEU A 898 7.32 12.78 -5.54
CA LEU A 898 6.78 12.64 -6.90
C LEU A 898 6.73 11.16 -7.37
N ASP A 899 7.60 10.32 -6.83
CA ASP A 899 7.67 8.89 -7.12
C ASP A 899 7.88 8.06 -5.83
N MET A 900 6.85 7.28 -5.50
CA MET A 900 6.86 6.28 -4.42
C MET A 900 6.80 4.83 -4.97
N SER A 901 6.87 4.65 -6.29
CA SER A 901 6.82 3.31 -6.92
C SER A 901 8.14 2.55 -6.80
N HIS A 902 9.26 3.26 -6.62
CA HIS A 902 10.59 2.68 -6.47
C HIS A 902 11.35 3.34 -5.31
N ILE A 903 11.23 2.74 -4.13
CA ILE A 903 11.83 3.26 -2.89
C ILE A 903 13.15 2.54 -2.62
N ASN A 904 14.25 3.28 -2.52
CA ASN A 904 15.45 2.79 -1.85
C ASN A 904 15.18 2.82 -0.34
N GLN A 905 15.09 1.65 0.29
CA GLN A 905 14.73 1.52 1.70
C GLN A 905 15.74 2.17 2.64
N ASP A 906 17.02 2.20 2.29
CA ASP A 906 18.04 2.87 3.09
C ASP A 906 17.87 4.39 3.06
N MET A 907 17.55 4.96 1.89
CA MET A 907 17.20 6.39 1.78
C MET A 907 15.95 6.73 2.59
N LEU A 908 14.92 5.86 2.57
CA LEU A 908 13.71 6.06 3.38
C LEU A 908 14.00 6.01 4.89
N ARG A 909 14.88 5.10 5.33
CA ARG A 909 15.30 5.00 6.75
C ARG A 909 16.07 6.22 7.25
N LEU A 910 16.63 7.03 6.36
CA LEU A 910 17.28 8.29 6.75
C LEU A 910 16.29 9.37 7.15
N LEU A 911 15.04 9.32 6.64
CA LEU A 911 14.01 10.26 7.05
C LEU A 911 13.47 9.86 8.42
N ASP A 912 13.32 10.84 9.31
CA ASP A 912 12.65 10.63 10.59
C ASP A 912 11.23 10.09 10.32
N PRO A 913 10.87 8.91 10.87
CA PRO A 913 9.58 8.29 10.62
C PRO A 913 8.39 9.12 11.08
N ALA A 914 8.61 10.14 11.93
CA ALA A 914 7.58 11.11 12.34
C ALA A 914 7.19 12.09 11.22
N ILE A 915 8.05 12.27 10.20
CA ILE A 915 7.79 13.19 9.10
C ILE A 915 6.90 12.48 8.07
N PRO A 916 5.65 12.95 7.87
CA PRO A 916 4.71 12.33 6.94
C PRO A 916 5.16 12.51 5.50
N VAL A 917 4.93 11.49 4.68
CA VAL A 917 5.23 11.52 3.24
C VAL A 917 3.95 11.39 2.43
N TYR A 918 3.60 12.45 1.72
CA TYR A 918 2.54 12.47 0.73
C TYR A 918 3.05 11.93 -0.60
N ASP A 919 2.29 11.05 -1.24
CA ASP A 919 2.50 10.61 -2.63
C ASP A 919 1.87 11.65 -3.56
N ALA A 920 2.57 12.05 -4.63
CA ALA A 920 2.01 12.95 -5.62
C ALA A 920 0.68 12.45 -6.20
N ASP A 921 0.45 11.13 -6.31
CA ASP A 921 -0.84 10.60 -6.74
C ASP A 921 -1.99 10.99 -5.81
N GLN A 922 -1.75 11.16 -4.51
CA GLN A 922 -2.75 11.67 -3.56
C GLN A 922 -3.12 13.13 -3.89
N VAL A 923 -2.12 13.96 -4.20
CA VAL A 923 -2.33 15.35 -4.63
C VAL A 923 -3.11 15.42 -5.94
N VAL A 924 -2.89 14.46 -6.84
CA VAL A 924 -3.63 14.35 -8.10
C VAL A 924 -5.09 13.96 -7.87
N ASP A 925 -5.34 13.01 -6.97
CA ASP A 925 -6.69 12.53 -6.66
C ASP A 925 -7.53 13.62 -5.96
N THR A 926 -6.93 14.45 -5.09
CA THR A 926 -7.59 15.57 -4.39
C THR A 926 -7.66 16.85 -5.23
N GLY A 927 -6.65 17.12 -6.06
CA GLY A 927 -6.43 18.41 -6.72
C GLY A 927 -5.47 19.30 -5.94
N GLY A 928 -4.58 20.00 -6.65
CA GLY A 928 -3.40 20.65 -6.04
C GLY A 928 -3.75 21.78 -5.07
N ASP A 929 -4.61 22.71 -5.50
CA ASP A 929 -5.03 23.84 -4.66
C ASP A 929 -5.81 23.36 -3.42
N THR A 930 -6.74 22.42 -3.60
CA THR A 930 -7.52 21.80 -2.52
C THR A 930 -6.61 21.08 -1.52
N PHE A 931 -5.69 20.25 -2.00
CA PHE A 931 -4.75 19.52 -1.15
C PHE A 931 -3.89 20.46 -0.31
N ILE A 932 -3.32 21.50 -0.92
CA ILE A 932 -2.47 22.48 -0.23
C ILE A 932 -3.24 23.22 0.87
N ALA A 933 -4.49 23.61 0.59
CA ALA A 933 -5.36 24.27 1.55
C ALA A 933 -5.75 23.33 2.70
N GLU A 934 -6.25 22.13 2.40
CA GLU A 934 -6.67 21.15 3.40
C GLU A 934 -5.52 20.66 4.26
N ALA A 935 -4.31 20.46 3.70
CA ALA A 935 -3.11 20.10 4.46
C ALA A 935 -2.51 21.28 5.26
N GLY A 936 -3.09 22.47 5.14
CA GLY A 936 -2.69 23.66 5.87
C GLY A 936 -1.25 24.06 5.59
N VAL A 937 -0.74 23.86 4.37
CA VAL A 937 0.65 24.17 4.02
C VAL A 937 0.88 25.68 4.03
N SER A 938 1.97 26.12 4.67
CA SER A 938 2.34 27.54 4.72
C SER A 938 3.36 27.91 3.65
N VAL A 939 4.27 26.98 3.33
CA VAL A 939 5.29 27.16 2.29
C VAL A 939 5.60 25.82 1.62
N ILE A 940 5.71 25.85 0.29
CA ILE A 940 6.23 24.73 -0.50
C ILE A 940 7.68 25.02 -0.80
N HIS A 941 8.56 24.05 -0.54
CA HIS A 941 9.96 24.15 -0.89
C HIS A 941 10.39 22.95 -1.73
N SER A 942 10.71 23.19 -3.00
CA SER A 942 11.03 22.14 -3.97
C SER A 942 12.53 22.07 -4.28
N HIS A 943 13.00 20.87 -4.64
CA HIS A 943 14.43 20.60 -4.84
C HIS A 943 14.81 20.14 -6.26
N MET A 944 13.86 20.04 -7.19
CA MET A 944 14.11 19.54 -8.55
C MET A 944 13.11 20.12 -9.56
N ALA A 945 13.59 20.54 -10.73
CA ALA A 945 12.80 21.16 -11.82
C ALA A 945 11.50 20.41 -12.21
N LEU A 946 11.48 19.09 -11.99
CA LEU A 946 10.35 18.24 -12.33
C LEU A 946 9.11 18.51 -11.46
N LEU A 947 9.32 19.03 -10.25
CA LEU A 947 8.25 19.39 -9.34
C LEU A 947 7.54 20.65 -9.81
N GLU A 948 8.26 21.60 -10.41
CA GLU A 948 7.64 22.78 -10.99
C GLU A 948 6.80 22.41 -12.22
N VAL A 949 7.23 21.42 -13.00
CA VAL A 949 6.39 20.83 -14.05
C VAL A 949 5.15 20.18 -13.41
N PHE A 950 5.31 19.42 -12.33
CA PHE A 950 4.19 18.81 -11.64
C PHE A 950 3.19 19.86 -11.14
N PHE A 951 3.61 20.89 -10.40
CA PHE A 951 2.71 21.87 -9.83
C PHE A 951 2.13 22.84 -10.86
N PHE A 952 2.96 23.47 -11.70
CA PHE A 952 2.51 24.57 -12.56
C PHE A 952 1.97 24.11 -13.91
N GLU A 953 2.40 22.96 -14.42
CA GLU A 953 1.91 22.42 -15.69
C GLU A 953 0.86 21.33 -15.50
N TYR A 954 1.14 20.34 -14.63
CA TYR A 954 0.24 19.20 -14.46
C TYR A 954 -0.94 19.52 -13.53
N MET A 955 -0.65 20.00 -12.31
CA MET A 955 -1.68 20.39 -11.34
C MET A 955 -2.30 21.75 -11.65
N LYS A 956 -1.63 22.57 -12.48
CA LYS A 956 -2.04 23.93 -12.81
C LYS A 956 -2.36 24.76 -11.57
N LEU A 957 -1.45 24.69 -10.59
CA LEU A 957 -1.60 25.33 -9.29
C LEU A 957 -1.94 26.82 -9.46
N THR A 958 -3.04 27.27 -8.84
CA THR A 958 -3.47 28.67 -8.85
C THR A 958 -3.39 29.32 -7.46
N ALA A 959 -3.25 28.51 -6.41
CA ALA A 959 -3.06 28.98 -5.05
C ALA A 959 -1.83 29.89 -4.95
N LYS A 960 -2.03 31.09 -4.38
CA LYS A 960 -0.96 32.04 -4.06
C LYS A 960 -0.28 31.65 -2.76
N ILE A 961 0.41 30.52 -2.77
CA ILE A 961 1.20 30.04 -1.62
C ILE A 961 2.67 30.45 -1.79
N PRO A 962 3.38 30.85 -0.72
CA PRO A 962 4.84 30.91 -0.71
C PRO A 962 5.47 29.65 -1.33
N TYR A 963 6.20 29.84 -2.43
CA TYR A 963 6.86 28.75 -3.16
C TYR A 963 8.35 29.07 -3.30
N VAL A 964 9.19 28.26 -2.67
CA VAL A 964 10.65 28.36 -2.69
C VAL A 964 11.22 27.24 -3.55
N VAL A 965 12.18 27.54 -4.42
CA VAL A 965 12.91 26.54 -5.22
C VAL A 965 14.38 26.54 -4.84
N SER A 966 14.95 25.37 -4.56
CA SER A 966 16.40 25.18 -4.44
C SER A 966 16.99 24.53 -5.69
N LEU A 967 17.97 25.20 -6.31
CA LEU A 967 18.62 24.76 -7.53
C LEU A 967 19.81 23.85 -7.24
N HIS A 968 19.64 22.56 -7.56
CA HIS A 968 20.67 21.50 -7.41
C HIS A 968 21.33 21.09 -8.73
N GLY A 969 21.24 21.91 -9.78
CA GLY A 969 21.79 21.59 -11.10
C GLY A 969 20.82 20.90 -12.07
N SER A 970 19.55 20.73 -11.68
CA SER A 970 18.55 20.01 -12.49
C SER A 970 18.05 20.82 -13.68
N TYR A 971 17.94 22.15 -13.55
CA TYR A 971 17.49 23.04 -14.61
C TYR A 971 18.47 23.11 -15.79
N GLU A 972 19.77 23.02 -15.51
CA GLU A 972 20.84 23.03 -16.51
C GLU A 972 20.83 21.76 -17.37
N SER A 973 20.26 20.68 -16.84
CA SER A 973 20.08 19.41 -17.53
C SER A 973 18.68 19.23 -18.13
N ALA A 974 17.74 20.12 -17.81
CA ALA A 974 16.35 20.02 -18.22
C ALA A 974 16.08 20.78 -19.52
N ASP A 975 15.36 20.14 -20.44
CA ASP A 975 14.93 20.74 -21.71
C ASP A 975 13.54 21.39 -21.52
N LEU A 976 13.50 22.56 -20.89
CA LEU A 976 12.26 23.30 -20.60
C LEU A 976 12.00 24.39 -21.63
N SER A 977 10.76 24.48 -22.14
CA SER A 977 10.36 25.55 -23.06
C SER A 977 10.33 26.92 -22.35
N ALA A 978 10.59 27.99 -23.10
CA ALA A 978 10.55 29.35 -22.57
C ALA A 978 9.18 29.71 -21.96
N ASP A 979 8.08 29.25 -22.55
CA ASP A 979 6.72 29.47 -22.04
C ASP A 979 6.45 28.77 -20.70
N LEU A 980 7.00 27.56 -20.53
CA LEU A 980 6.91 26.84 -19.26
C LEU A 980 7.77 27.51 -18.20
N LEU A 981 9.02 27.86 -18.53
CA LEU A 981 9.90 28.62 -17.63
C LEU A 981 9.25 29.93 -17.16
N ARG A 982 8.56 30.66 -18.05
CA ARG A 982 7.85 31.90 -17.68
C ARG A 982 6.76 31.64 -16.66
N ARG A 983 5.93 30.62 -16.86
CA ARG A 983 4.86 30.26 -15.91
C ARG A 983 5.42 29.82 -14.56
N ILE A 984 6.50 29.04 -14.56
CA ILE A 984 7.22 28.67 -13.34
C ILE A 984 7.75 29.94 -12.65
N GLY A 985 8.39 30.85 -13.38
CA GLY A 985 8.90 32.11 -12.83
C GLY A 985 7.82 33.03 -12.25
N GLU A 986 6.59 32.99 -12.78
CA GLU A 986 5.43 33.71 -12.24
C GLU A 986 4.90 33.10 -10.94
N GLY A 987 4.89 31.76 -10.84
CA GLY A 987 4.41 31.05 -9.66
C GLY A 987 5.43 30.94 -8.52
N VAL A 988 6.72 30.90 -8.82
CA VAL A 988 7.79 30.79 -7.81
C VAL A 988 7.98 32.12 -7.08
N THR A 989 7.87 32.09 -5.76
CA THR A 989 8.06 33.29 -4.93
C THR A 989 9.54 33.61 -4.76
N HIS A 990 10.38 32.61 -4.52
CA HIS A 990 11.80 32.80 -4.23
C HIS A 990 12.68 31.66 -4.76
N TRP A 991 13.88 31.99 -5.23
CA TRP A 991 14.86 31.04 -5.76
C TRP A 991 16.13 31.03 -4.92
N VAL A 992 16.54 29.83 -4.56
CA VAL A 992 17.80 29.56 -3.87
C VAL A 992 18.74 28.86 -4.84
N TYR A 993 19.95 29.38 -4.96
CA TYR A 993 20.97 28.81 -5.84
C TYR A 993 22.24 28.48 -5.06
N THR A 994 22.90 27.38 -5.44
CA THR A 994 24.11 26.90 -4.75
C THR A 994 25.39 27.37 -5.44
N THR A 995 25.30 27.68 -6.73
CA THR A 995 26.38 28.22 -7.55
C THR A 995 25.84 29.16 -8.62
N ASP A 996 26.61 30.17 -9.05
CA ASP A 996 26.15 31.22 -9.96
C ASP A 996 25.69 30.64 -11.32
N ARG A 997 26.23 29.48 -11.70
CA ARG A 997 25.84 28.74 -12.90
C ARG A 997 24.37 28.30 -12.87
N ASN A 998 23.80 28.02 -11.69
CA ASN A 998 22.39 27.62 -11.57
C ASN A 998 21.43 28.69 -12.13
N LEU A 999 21.87 29.94 -12.23
CA LEU A 999 21.06 31.03 -12.75
C LEU A 999 21.05 31.08 -14.29
N GLU A 1000 21.95 30.38 -14.98
CA GLU A 1000 22.04 30.41 -16.46
C GLU A 1000 20.71 30.04 -17.15
N PRO A 1001 20.01 28.94 -16.78
CA PRO A 1001 18.72 28.59 -17.39
C PRO A 1001 17.63 29.61 -17.07
N LEU A 1002 17.77 30.34 -15.96
CA LEU A 1002 16.79 31.32 -15.48
C LEU A 1002 17.01 32.72 -16.06
N ARG A 1003 18.11 32.99 -16.78
CA ARG A 1003 18.38 34.32 -17.37
C ARG A 1003 17.31 34.79 -18.35
N VAL A 1004 16.56 33.87 -18.95
CA VAL A 1004 15.41 34.18 -19.81
C VAL A 1004 14.23 34.77 -19.03
N LEU A 1005 14.20 34.55 -17.72
CA LEU A 1005 13.24 35.07 -16.78
C LEU A 1005 13.86 36.33 -16.16
N SER A 1006 13.25 37.49 -16.34
CA SER A 1006 13.71 38.72 -15.69
C SER A 1006 13.38 38.69 -14.18
N ILE A 1007 14.09 37.85 -13.43
CA ILE A 1007 13.91 37.66 -11.99
C ILE A 1007 14.64 38.78 -11.24
N SER A 1008 13.93 39.44 -10.32
CA SER A 1008 14.52 40.46 -9.44
C SER A 1008 15.54 39.84 -8.47
N GLU A 1009 16.66 40.53 -8.23
CA GLU A 1009 17.66 40.11 -7.23
C GLU A 1009 17.07 39.90 -5.83
N ALA A 1010 15.99 40.61 -5.48
CA ALA A 1010 15.29 40.45 -4.21
C ALA A 1010 14.65 39.06 -4.03
N LYS A 1011 14.42 38.33 -5.13
CA LYS A 1011 13.88 36.95 -5.17
C LYS A 1011 14.96 35.87 -5.27
N LEU A 1012 16.25 36.25 -5.20
CA LEU A 1012 17.37 35.32 -5.31
C LEU A 1012 18.15 35.28 -3.99
N THR A 1013 18.60 34.09 -3.58
CA THR A 1013 19.52 33.94 -2.44
C THR A 1013 20.53 32.83 -2.73
N LYS A 1014 21.82 33.12 -2.57
CA LYS A 1014 22.88 32.11 -2.67
C LYS A 1014 23.00 31.41 -1.33
N LEU A 1015 22.63 30.13 -1.24
CA LEU A 1015 22.82 29.30 -0.05
C LEU A 1015 23.49 27.99 -0.44
N GLY A 1016 24.48 27.57 0.35
CA GLY A 1016 25.14 26.30 0.16
C GLY A 1016 24.33 25.13 0.73
N ASN A 1017 24.79 23.90 0.44
CA ASN A 1017 24.26 22.71 1.10
C ASN A 1017 24.95 22.47 2.46
N GLY A 1018 24.32 21.65 3.30
CA GLY A 1018 24.84 21.18 4.57
C GLY A 1018 24.58 19.70 4.78
N MET A 1019 25.32 19.10 5.71
CA MET A 1019 25.16 17.69 6.11
C MET A 1019 25.20 17.56 7.63
N PRO A 1020 24.43 16.63 8.22
CA PRO A 1020 24.54 16.30 9.63
C PRO A 1020 25.91 15.67 9.92
N HIS A 1021 26.43 15.89 11.13
CA HIS A 1021 27.58 15.16 11.60
C HIS A 1021 27.17 13.71 11.91
N ASP A 1022 27.75 12.77 11.18
CA ASP A 1022 27.57 11.33 11.40
C ASP A 1022 28.90 10.75 11.89
N ALA A 1023 28.89 10.14 13.07
CA ALA A 1023 30.04 9.48 13.68
C ALA A 1023 30.01 7.94 13.48
N THR A 1024 28.96 7.40 12.87
CA THR A 1024 28.75 5.97 12.72
C THR A 1024 29.89 5.32 11.93
N PRO A 1025 30.52 4.24 12.43
CA PRO A 1025 31.59 3.55 11.69
C PRO A 1025 31.06 2.84 10.45
N PHE A 1026 31.95 2.63 9.46
CA PHE A 1026 31.65 1.76 8.34
C PHE A 1026 31.45 0.32 8.86
N PRO A 1027 30.52 -0.48 8.30
CA PRO A 1027 30.23 -1.82 8.84
C PRO A 1027 31.41 -2.80 8.73
N GLN A 1028 32.35 -2.55 7.82
CA GLN A 1028 33.52 -3.39 7.60
C GLN A 1028 34.81 -2.61 7.88
N THR A 1029 35.80 -3.29 8.43
CA THR A 1029 37.15 -2.79 8.62
C THR A 1029 37.98 -2.92 7.33
N ARG A 1030 39.13 -2.22 7.25
CA ARG A 1030 40.10 -2.42 6.15
C ARG A 1030 40.51 -3.89 6.01
N GLN A 1031 40.70 -4.59 7.13
CA GLN A 1031 41.12 -5.98 7.15
C GLN A 1031 40.06 -6.91 6.52
N GLU A 1032 38.79 -6.73 6.86
CA GLU A 1032 37.68 -7.52 6.30
C GLU A 1032 37.46 -7.27 4.81
N LEU A 1033 37.81 -6.08 4.33
CA LEU A 1033 37.83 -5.74 2.90
C LEU A 1033 39.09 -6.24 2.16
N GLY A 1034 40.00 -6.94 2.85
CA GLY A 1034 41.27 -7.42 2.27
C GLY A 1034 42.29 -6.31 1.97
N ILE A 1035 42.11 -5.13 2.57
CA ILE A 1035 42.99 -3.96 2.40
C ILE A 1035 44.17 -4.08 3.37
N LYS A 1036 45.40 -3.95 2.87
CA LYS A 1036 46.59 -3.95 3.73
C LYS A 1036 46.59 -2.73 4.67
N HIS A 1037 47.09 -2.91 5.89
CA HIS A 1037 47.08 -1.87 6.91
C HIS A 1037 47.86 -0.61 6.51
N ASP A 1038 48.96 -0.77 5.78
CA ASP A 1038 49.84 0.28 5.27
C ASP A 1038 49.43 0.81 3.88
N ALA A 1039 48.30 0.34 3.33
CA ALA A 1039 47.83 0.78 2.03
C ALA A 1039 47.29 2.20 2.04
N VAL A 1040 47.55 2.94 0.96
CA VAL A 1040 46.86 4.22 0.68
C VAL A 1040 45.55 3.91 -0.03
N VAL A 1041 44.43 4.28 0.59
CA VAL A 1041 43.08 3.99 0.13
C VAL A 1041 42.45 5.22 -0.52
N PHE A 1042 42.18 5.14 -1.81
CA PHE A 1042 41.41 6.13 -2.56
C PHE A 1042 39.94 5.70 -2.62
N THR A 1043 39.01 6.64 -2.46
CA THR A 1043 37.57 6.33 -2.44
C THR A 1043 36.77 7.29 -3.28
N LEU A 1044 36.03 6.76 -4.25
CA LEU A 1044 35.07 7.52 -5.07
C LEU A 1044 33.66 7.22 -4.60
N VAL A 1045 32.91 8.26 -4.21
CA VAL A 1045 31.49 8.19 -3.87
C VAL A 1045 30.70 9.04 -4.83
N ALA A 1046 29.98 8.41 -5.75
CA ALA A 1046 29.14 9.11 -6.73
C ALA A 1046 28.09 8.17 -7.34
N ARG A 1047 27.05 8.74 -7.94
CA ARG A 1047 26.20 7.96 -8.86
C ARG A 1047 27.03 7.45 -10.04
N GLY A 1048 26.79 6.21 -10.45
CA GLY A 1048 27.41 5.53 -11.60
C GLY A 1048 26.89 6.04 -12.94
N ILE A 1049 27.02 7.34 -13.22
CA ILE A 1049 26.61 7.95 -14.51
C ILE A 1049 27.82 8.47 -15.29
N LEU A 1050 27.63 8.68 -16.59
CA LEU A 1050 28.66 9.23 -17.46
C LEU A 1050 29.13 10.60 -16.92
N ARG A 1051 30.42 10.88 -17.07
CA ARG A 1051 31.08 12.12 -16.60
C ARG A 1051 31.19 12.30 -15.08
N LYS A 1052 30.74 11.36 -14.23
CA LYS A 1052 31.11 11.36 -12.79
C LYS A 1052 32.52 10.84 -12.50
N GLY A 1053 33.27 10.48 -13.56
CA GLY A 1053 34.70 10.18 -13.47
C GLY A 1053 35.08 8.76 -13.05
N TRP A 1054 34.12 7.82 -13.01
CA TRP A 1054 34.36 6.40 -12.69
C TRP A 1054 35.49 5.76 -13.52
N ARG A 1055 35.38 5.83 -14.86
CA ARG A 1055 36.45 5.35 -15.76
C ARG A 1055 37.78 6.03 -15.48
N ALA A 1056 37.77 7.35 -15.26
CA ALA A 1056 38.99 8.12 -15.07
C ALA A 1056 39.71 7.70 -13.78
N ALA A 1057 38.98 7.54 -12.68
CA ALA A 1057 39.51 7.08 -11.41
C ALA A 1057 40.11 5.66 -11.51
N ILE A 1058 39.41 4.73 -12.16
CA ILE A 1058 39.90 3.35 -12.35
C ILE A 1058 41.19 3.35 -13.19
N SER A 1059 41.21 4.05 -14.33
CA SER A 1059 42.37 4.10 -15.20
C SER A 1059 43.57 4.78 -14.53
N ALA A 1060 43.38 5.92 -13.86
CA ALA A 1060 44.45 6.61 -13.13
C ALA A 1060 45.00 5.74 -11.98
N PHE A 1061 44.13 5.04 -11.25
CA PHE A 1061 44.52 4.14 -10.18
C PHE A 1061 45.37 2.97 -10.68
N ILE A 1062 44.96 2.30 -11.76
CA ILE A 1062 45.72 1.16 -12.33
C ILE A 1062 47.12 1.61 -12.74
N THR A 1063 47.24 2.72 -13.47
CA THR A 1063 48.54 3.27 -13.88
C THR A 1063 49.41 3.62 -12.66
N LEU A 1064 48.84 4.29 -11.66
CA LEU A 1064 49.56 4.68 -10.44
C LEU A 1064 50.06 3.46 -9.65
N ARG A 1065 49.20 2.45 -9.46
CA ARG A 1065 49.53 1.18 -8.78
C ARG A 1065 50.67 0.45 -9.49
N ASP A 1066 50.63 0.40 -10.81
CA ASP A 1066 51.63 -0.31 -11.60
C ASP A 1066 52.98 0.45 -11.65
N ARG A 1067 52.96 1.78 -11.54
CA ARG A 1067 54.16 2.63 -11.39
C ARG A 1067 54.81 2.57 -10.00
N HIS A 1068 54.03 2.24 -8.96
CA HIS A 1068 54.48 2.17 -7.57
C HIS A 1068 54.26 0.78 -6.93
N PRO A 1069 54.86 -0.30 -7.47
CA PRO A 1069 54.67 -1.65 -6.94
C PRO A 1069 55.17 -1.83 -5.49
N GLU A 1070 56.04 -0.94 -5.02
CA GLU A 1070 56.57 -0.90 -3.66
C GLU A 1070 55.55 -0.41 -2.63
N ARG A 1071 54.50 0.30 -3.06
CA ARG A 1071 53.52 0.92 -2.17
C ARG A 1071 52.15 0.28 -2.32
N PRO A 1072 51.57 -0.32 -1.26
CA PRO A 1072 50.22 -0.86 -1.35
C PRO A 1072 49.20 0.24 -1.60
N LEU A 1073 48.39 0.11 -2.65
CA LEU A 1073 47.30 1.03 -2.99
C LEU A 1073 45.98 0.26 -3.09
N HIS A 1074 44.88 0.92 -2.75
CA HIS A 1074 43.53 0.37 -2.90
C HIS A 1074 42.53 1.43 -3.37
N LEU A 1075 41.56 1.04 -4.20
CA LEU A 1075 40.49 1.90 -4.70
C LEU A 1075 39.12 1.34 -4.28
N LEU A 1076 38.36 2.13 -3.52
CA LEU A 1076 36.97 1.84 -3.16
C LEU A 1076 36.02 2.65 -4.06
N LEU A 1077 35.06 1.96 -4.67
CA LEU A 1077 34.08 2.54 -5.58
C LEU A 1077 32.68 2.35 -5.01
N CYS A 1078 32.04 3.44 -4.60
CA CYS A 1078 30.76 3.45 -3.92
C CYS A 1078 29.69 4.21 -4.72
N GLY A 1079 28.57 3.54 -4.95
CA GLY A 1079 27.37 4.07 -5.60
C GLY A 1079 26.87 3.18 -6.74
N ASP A 1080 25.60 3.38 -7.10
CA ASP A 1080 24.93 2.60 -8.14
C ASP A 1080 24.75 3.40 -9.43
N GLY A 1081 24.61 2.69 -10.54
CA GLY A 1081 24.28 3.24 -11.84
C GLY A 1081 24.90 2.45 -12.99
N GLU A 1082 24.55 2.84 -14.21
CA GLU A 1082 25.01 2.16 -15.43
C GLU A 1082 26.53 2.01 -15.50
N GLN A 1083 27.26 3.09 -15.22
CA GLN A 1083 28.71 3.09 -15.28
C GLN A 1083 29.29 2.24 -14.15
N ALA A 1084 28.68 2.26 -12.96
CA ALA A 1084 29.11 1.39 -11.86
C ALA A 1084 28.99 -0.09 -12.27
N THR A 1085 27.80 -0.51 -12.74
CA THR A 1085 27.56 -1.89 -13.21
C THR A 1085 28.48 -2.28 -14.37
N LYS A 1086 28.65 -1.39 -15.35
CA LYS A 1086 29.49 -1.64 -16.52
C LYS A 1086 30.96 -1.83 -16.12
N HIS A 1087 31.46 -0.97 -15.25
CA HIS A 1087 32.85 -1.01 -14.81
C HIS A 1087 33.11 -2.16 -13.84
N GLU A 1088 32.16 -2.52 -12.99
CA GLU A 1088 32.25 -3.70 -12.14
C GLU A 1088 32.40 -4.98 -12.97
N ARG A 1089 31.61 -5.15 -14.04
CA ARG A 1089 31.75 -6.29 -14.96
C ARG A 1089 33.11 -6.37 -15.65
N THR A 1090 33.76 -5.22 -15.86
CA THR A 1090 35.04 -5.15 -16.60
C THR A 1090 36.25 -5.21 -15.65
N PHE A 1091 36.16 -4.60 -14.48
CA PHE A 1091 37.28 -4.36 -13.57
C PHE A 1091 37.05 -4.93 -12.15
N GLY A 1092 35.97 -5.66 -11.91
CA GLY A 1092 35.65 -6.22 -10.58
C GLY A 1092 36.67 -7.24 -10.07
N SER A 1093 37.43 -7.86 -10.98
CA SER A 1093 38.54 -8.78 -10.65
C SER A 1093 39.91 -8.09 -10.62
N GLU A 1094 39.99 -6.78 -10.86
CA GLU A 1094 41.25 -6.05 -10.83
C GLU A 1094 41.81 -5.94 -9.41
N ARG A 1095 43.12 -6.19 -9.26
CA ARG A 1095 43.77 -6.21 -7.95
C ARG A 1095 43.71 -4.84 -7.29
N GLY A 1096 43.25 -4.81 -6.04
CA GLY A 1096 43.19 -3.57 -5.25
C GLY A 1096 42.05 -2.63 -5.64
N ILE A 1097 41.04 -3.10 -6.37
CA ILE A 1097 39.80 -2.37 -6.64
C ILE A 1097 38.64 -3.11 -5.98
N THR A 1098 37.76 -2.38 -5.29
CA THR A 1098 36.55 -2.95 -4.68
C THR A 1098 35.33 -2.10 -5.02
N PHE A 1099 34.34 -2.73 -5.65
CA PHE A 1099 33.01 -2.15 -5.85
C PHE A 1099 32.15 -2.47 -4.64
N LEU A 1100 31.61 -1.41 -4.02
CA LEU A 1100 30.81 -1.52 -2.80
C LEU A 1100 29.29 -1.41 -3.07
N GLY A 1101 28.89 -1.07 -4.30
CA GLY A 1101 27.50 -0.67 -4.59
C GLY A 1101 27.09 0.58 -3.79
N TYR A 1102 25.79 0.82 -3.66
CA TYR A 1102 25.27 1.86 -2.76
C TYR A 1102 25.60 1.56 -1.29
N GLN A 1103 26.01 2.60 -0.56
CA GLN A 1103 26.31 2.54 0.86
C GLN A 1103 25.61 3.71 1.58
N SER A 1104 25.00 3.43 2.74
CA SER A 1104 24.35 4.45 3.57
C SER A 1104 25.32 5.15 4.54
N ARG A 1105 26.39 4.47 4.97
CA ARG A 1105 27.37 4.96 5.96
C ARG A 1105 28.59 5.62 5.33
N ILE A 1106 28.36 6.63 4.48
CA ILE A 1106 29.42 7.30 3.71
C ILE A 1106 30.50 7.96 4.58
N PRO A 1107 30.16 8.70 5.67
CA PRO A 1107 31.19 9.27 6.55
C PRO A 1107 32.05 8.19 7.23
N GLY A 1108 31.45 7.03 7.55
CA GLY A 1108 32.17 5.84 7.97
C GLY A 1108 33.18 5.33 6.93
N LEU A 1109 32.75 5.23 5.68
CA LEU A 1109 33.60 4.82 4.56
C LEU A 1109 34.79 5.78 4.39
N TYR A 1110 34.55 7.09 4.50
CA TYR A 1110 35.62 8.08 4.43
C TYR A 1110 36.62 7.98 5.60
N ARG A 1111 36.17 7.64 6.82
CA ARG A 1111 37.08 7.41 7.96
C ARG A 1111 38.00 6.20 7.79
N ILE A 1112 37.66 5.23 6.94
CA ILE A 1112 38.56 4.14 6.56
C ILE A 1112 39.31 4.43 5.24
N SER A 1113 39.16 5.61 4.66
CA SER A 1113 39.82 6.04 3.41
C SER A 1113 40.96 7.02 3.72
N ASP A 1114 41.93 7.15 2.82
CA ASP A 1114 43.03 8.11 2.94
C ASP A 1114 42.84 9.33 2.02
N VAL A 1115 42.12 9.17 0.92
CA VAL A 1115 41.83 10.23 -0.06
C VAL A 1115 40.45 10.03 -0.68
N ALA A 1116 39.63 11.07 -0.70
CA ALA A 1116 38.34 11.10 -1.40
C ALA A 1116 38.51 11.59 -2.84
N LEU A 1117 37.89 10.91 -3.80
CA LEU A 1117 37.92 11.25 -5.22
C LEU A 1117 36.56 11.78 -5.68
N VAL A 1118 36.54 13.01 -6.22
CA VAL A 1118 35.38 13.60 -6.89
C VAL A 1118 35.76 14.14 -8.28
N PRO A 1119 36.18 13.27 -9.23
CA PRO A 1119 36.69 13.67 -10.55
C PRO A 1119 35.58 13.94 -11.57
N THR A 1120 34.63 14.80 -11.21
CA THR A 1120 33.40 15.03 -11.98
C THR A 1120 33.63 15.99 -13.15
N ARG A 1121 33.07 15.66 -14.31
CA ARG A 1121 32.91 16.55 -15.48
C ARG A 1121 31.43 16.74 -15.82
N PHE A 1122 30.55 16.37 -14.88
CA PHE A 1122 29.12 16.42 -15.07
C PHE A 1122 28.65 17.87 -14.93
N GLU A 1123 27.94 18.37 -15.94
CA GLU A 1123 27.60 19.80 -16.02
C GLU A 1123 26.61 20.24 -14.95
N GLY A 1124 25.68 19.36 -14.53
CA GLY A 1124 24.75 19.62 -13.43
C GLY A 1124 25.34 19.38 -12.03
N GLU A 1125 26.67 19.28 -11.90
CA GLU A 1125 27.29 19.26 -10.58
C GLU A 1125 27.42 20.69 -10.04
N SER A 1126 26.75 20.98 -8.92
CA SER A 1126 26.78 22.30 -8.30
C SER A 1126 27.52 22.29 -6.97
N PHE A 1127 27.03 21.52 -5.99
CA PHE A 1127 27.51 21.57 -4.60
C PHE A 1127 27.50 20.15 -3.97
N PRO A 1128 28.53 19.32 -4.24
CA PRO A 1128 28.49 17.89 -3.91
C PRO A 1128 28.49 17.60 -2.41
N LEU A 1129 27.47 16.88 -1.93
CA LEU A 1129 27.38 16.47 -0.52
C LEU A 1129 28.52 15.53 -0.10
N CYS A 1130 29.05 14.72 -1.02
CA CYS A 1130 30.15 13.80 -0.72
C CYS A 1130 31.46 14.54 -0.36
N ILE A 1131 31.67 15.75 -0.87
CA ILE A 1131 32.79 16.62 -0.46
C ILE A 1131 32.60 17.08 0.98
N ILE A 1132 31.37 17.48 1.36
CA ILE A 1132 31.05 17.85 2.75
C ILE A 1132 31.31 16.67 3.69
N GLN A 1133 30.80 15.48 3.33
CA GLN A 1133 30.99 14.27 4.13
C GLN A 1133 32.46 13.87 4.28
N ALA A 1134 33.26 13.99 3.21
CA ALA A 1134 34.70 13.76 3.26
C ALA A 1134 35.41 14.77 4.17
N MET A 1135 35.05 16.07 4.07
CA MET A 1135 35.59 17.11 4.94
C MET A 1135 35.28 16.86 6.42
N GLN A 1136 34.01 16.58 6.74
CA GLN A 1136 33.57 16.27 8.11
C GLN A 1136 34.22 14.98 8.66
N ALA A 1137 34.59 14.03 7.80
CA ALA A 1137 35.36 12.84 8.17
C ALA A 1137 36.88 13.10 8.28
N GLY A 1138 37.36 14.29 7.92
CA GLY A 1138 38.78 14.64 7.91
C GLY A 1138 39.57 14.01 6.76
N THR A 1139 38.90 13.63 5.66
CA THR A 1139 39.52 12.97 4.52
C THR A 1139 39.96 13.99 3.47
N PRO A 1140 41.26 14.04 3.10
CA PRO A 1140 41.76 14.86 1.98
C PRO A 1140 41.04 14.58 0.67
N ILE A 1141 40.93 15.59 -0.19
CA ILE A 1141 40.09 15.51 -1.39
C ILE A 1141 40.92 15.71 -2.66
N ILE A 1142 40.65 14.93 -3.71
CA ILE A 1142 41.01 15.27 -5.08
C ILE A 1142 39.72 15.49 -5.85
N SER A 1143 39.54 16.66 -6.43
CA SER A 1143 38.32 17.04 -7.12
C SER A 1143 38.61 17.89 -8.36
N THR A 1144 37.55 18.27 -9.06
CA THR A 1144 37.60 19.09 -10.28
C THR A 1144 37.00 20.47 -10.07
N ARG A 1145 37.45 21.47 -10.84
CA ARG A 1145 36.85 22.80 -10.88
C ARG A 1145 35.52 22.82 -11.65
N VAL A 1146 34.48 22.25 -11.05
CA VAL A 1146 33.09 22.26 -11.57
C VAL A 1146 32.16 22.81 -10.49
N GLY A 1147 31.27 23.72 -10.86
CA GLY A 1147 30.33 24.33 -9.92
C GLY A 1147 31.07 25.04 -8.78
N GLU A 1148 30.64 24.81 -7.55
CA GLU A 1148 31.20 25.44 -6.34
C GLU A 1148 32.38 24.67 -5.73
N ILE A 1149 32.83 23.57 -6.36
CA ILE A 1149 33.81 22.64 -5.77
C ILE A 1149 35.13 23.31 -5.40
N GLU A 1150 35.66 24.22 -6.23
CA GLU A 1150 36.91 24.91 -5.93
C GLU A 1150 36.78 25.76 -4.66
N ASN A 1151 35.69 26.50 -4.52
CA ASN A 1151 35.41 27.30 -3.33
C ASN A 1151 35.15 26.43 -2.09
N MET A 1152 34.78 25.16 -2.25
CA MET A 1152 34.65 24.21 -1.14
C MET A 1152 36.01 23.64 -0.71
N VAL A 1153 36.87 23.27 -1.67
CA VAL A 1153 38.12 22.53 -1.41
C VAL A 1153 39.33 23.44 -1.20
N ALA A 1154 39.35 24.58 -1.88
CA ALA A 1154 40.41 25.60 -1.80
C ALA A 1154 39.81 27.02 -1.70
N PRO A 1155 38.98 27.32 -0.68
CA PRO A 1155 38.39 28.65 -0.52
C PRO A 1155 39.46 29.73 -0.29
N ASP A 1156 39.20 30.90 -0.85
CA ASP A 1156 40.00 32.10 -0.60
C ASP A 1156 40.08 32.41 0.90
N GLY A 1157 41.28 32.72 1.38
CA GLY A 1157 41.54 33.08 2.77
C GLY A 1157 41.65 31.90 3.74
N HIS A 1158 41.55 30.65 3.27
CA HIS A 1158 41.73 29.46 4.11
C HIS A 1158 42.72 28.46 3.47
N PRO A 1159 43.44 27.65 4.27
CA PRO A 1159 44.26 26.57 3.72
C PRO A 1159 43.39 25.55 2.95
N PRO A 1160 43.81 25.07 1.76
CA PRO A 1160 43.04 24.06 1.03
C PRO A 1160 43.01 22.73 1.78
N CYS A 1161 41.92 21.96 1.60
CA CYS A 1161 41.75 20.61 2.13
C CYS A 1161 41.96 19.51 1.08
N GLY A 1162 42.46 19.88 -0.10
CA GLY A 1162 42.63 18.96 -1.22
C GLY A 1162 43.29 19.59 -2.45
N LEU A 1163 43.31 18.82 -3.52
CA LEU A 1163 43.78 19.22 -4.86
C LEU A 1163 42.59 19.38 -5.80
N VAL A 1164 42.61 20.45 -6.60
CA VAL A 1164 41.58 20.76 -7.60
C VAL A 1164 42.22 20.73 -8.99
N ILE A 1165 41.69 19.90 -9.88
CA ILE A 1165 42.18 19.76 -11.27
C ILE A 1165 41.18 20.32 -12.30
N ASP A 1166 41.66 20.58 -13.51
CA ASP A 1166 40.82 21.08 -14.61
C ASP A 1166 39.92 19.98 -15.19
N PRO A 1167 38.60 20.21 -15.36
CA PRO A 1167 37.67 19.26 -15.97
C PRO A 1167 37.79 19.23 -17.51
N VAL A 1168 38.98 18.97 -18.04
CA VAL A 1168 39.24 19.00 -19.50
C VAL A 1168 38.39 17.97 -20.26
N ARG A 1169 37.98 18.32 -21.48
CA ARG A 1169 37.14 17.46 -22.34
C ARG A 1169 37.88 16.21 -22.83
N ASP A 1170 39.17 16.38 -23.13
CA ASP A 1170 40.07 15.29 -23.52
C ASP A 1170 40.17 14.28 -22.37
N THR A 1171 39.80 13.02 -22.62
CA THR A 1171 39.71 12.02 -21.56
C THR A 1171 41.08 11.51 -21.12
N ASP A 1172 42.04 11.40 -22.03
CA ASP A 1172 43.37 10.88 -21.69
C ASP A 1172 44.17 11.94 -20.92
N ARG A 1173 44.09 13.21 -21.35
CA ARG A 1173 44.63 14.33 -20.59
C ARG A 1173 43.97 14.46 -19.21
N PHE A 1174 42.67 14.25 -19.12
CA PHE A 1174 41.97 14.27 -17.82
C PHE A 1174 42.43 13.15 -16.88
N ILE A 1175 42.65 11.94 -17.42
CA ILE A 1175 43.20 10.80 -16.67
C ILE A 1175 44.62 11.12 -16.18
N GLN A 1176 45.47 11.72 -17.01
CA GLN A 1176 46.83 12.12 -16.63
C GLN A 1176 46.83 13.14 -15.49
N LEU A 1177 45.96 14.17 -15.56
CA LEU A 1177 45.84 15.16 -14.49
C LEU A 1177 45.38 14.51 -13.17
N LEU A 1178 44.44 13.57 -13.24
CA LEU A 1178 43.97 12.83 -12.07
C LEU A 1178 45.05 11.91 -11.51
N GLU A 1179 45.81 11.22 -12.38
CA GLU A 1179 46.95 10.39 -12.00
C GLU A 1179 48.00 11.21 -11.23
N THR A 1180 48.41 12.36 -11.77
CA THR A 1180 49.38 13.26 -11.10
C THR A 1180 48.87 13.71 -9.73
N ALA A 1181 47.60 14.10 -9.62
CA ALA A 1181 47.03 14.50 -8.33
C ALA A 1181 46.96 13.33 -7.33
N MET A 1182 46.69 12.11 -7.80
CA MET A 1182 46.73 10.91 -6.97
C MET A 1182 48.16 10.55 -6.54
N GLU A 1183 49.16 10.73 -7.42
CA GLU A 1183 50.59 10.55 -7.16
C GLU A 1183 51.07 11.53 -6.07
N ASP A 1184 50.70 12.80 -6.16
CA ASP A 1184 50.99 13.82 -5.13
C ASP A 1184 50.44 13.42 -3.75
N MET A 1185 49.22 12.86 -3.72
CA MET A 1185 48.58 12.37 -2.51
C MET A 1185 49.20 11.08 -1.94
N LEU A 1186 50.23 10.50 -2.56
CA LEU A 1186 51.06 9.49 -1.90
C LEU A 1186 51.95 10.11 -0.80
N SER A 1187 52.13 11.44 -0.76
CA SER A 1187 52.84 12.12 0.33
C SER A 1187 52.05 12.14 1.65
N ASP A 1188 52.59 11.51 2.69
CA ASP A 1188 52.00 11.49 4.04
C ASP A 1188 51.88 12.90 4.63
N THR A 1189 52.88 13.75 4.39
CA THR A 1189 52.89 15.16 4.85
C THR A 1189 51.75 15.94 4.21
N LEU A 1190 51.53 15.73 2.90
CA LEU A 1190 50.46 16.41 2.17
C LEU A 1190 49.08 15.94 2.65
N ARG A 1191 48.88 14.62 2.78
CA ARG A 1191 47.62 14.05 3.30
C ARG A 1191 47.31 14.55 4.71
N ARG A 1192 48.27 14.57 5.63
CA ARG A 1192 48.05 15.09 7.01
C ARG A 1192 47.70 16.57 7.04
N LYS A 1193 48.37 17.39 6.21
CA LYS A 1193 48.06 18.83 6.08
C LYS A 1193 46.62 19.04 5.62
N TYR A 1194 46.21 18.33 4.56
CA TYR A 1194 44.88 18.44 4.01
C TYR A 1194 43.80 17.84 4.89
N ALA A 1195 44.07 16.75 5.61
CA ALA A 1195 43.15 16.17 6.58
C ALA A 1195 42.82 17.16 7.70
N LYS A 1196 43.83 17.89 8.21
CA LYS A 1196 43.60 18.93 9.22
C LYS A 1196 42.70 20.06 8.68
N SER A 1197 43.00 20.57 7.49
CA SER A 1197 42.16 21.60 6.87
C SER A 1197 40.74 21.10 6.55
N ALA A 1198 40.60 19.84 6.15
CA ALA A 1198 39.31 19.20 5.86
C ALA A 1198 38.36 19.27 7.06
N VAL A 1199 38.84 18.97 8.28
CA VAL A 1199 38.05 19.08 9.51
C VAL A 1199 37.64 20.53 9.80
N GLU A 1200 38.57 21.48 9.67
CA GLU A 1200 38.33 22.91 9.92
C GLU A 1200 37.28 23.49 8.94
N LEU A 1201 37.39 23.17 7.64
CA LEU A 1201 36.44 23.61 6.62
C LEU A 1201 35.10 22.86 6.73
N GLY A 1202 35.12 21.57 7.07
CA GLY A 1202 33.92 20.73 7.19
C GLY A 1202 32.91 21.24 8.21
N ALA A 1203 33.39 21.89 9.29
CA ALA A 1203 32.53 22.49 10.32
C ALA A 1203 31.61 23.61 9.78
N ARG A 1204 31.94 24.22 8.63
CA ARG A 1204 31.15 25.30 8.00
C ARG A 1204 29.87 24.80 7.33
N TYR A 1205 29.76 23.51 7.08
CA TYR A 1205 28.68 22.90 6.29
C TYR A 1205 27.71 22.09 7.16
N SER A 1206 27.44 22.56 8.37
CA SER A 1206 26.46 21.95 9.27
C SER A 1206 25.05 22.11 8.72
N ILE A 1207 24.26 21.02 8.75
CA ILE A 1207 22.84 21.08 8.34
C ILE A 1207 22.02 22.02 9.23
N SER A 1208 22.33 22.12 10.53
CA SER A 1208 21.62 23.00 11.47
C SER A 1208 21.72 24.46 11.05
N LYS A 1209 22.92 24.90 10.63
CA LYS A 1209 23.10 26.28 10.19
C LYS A 1209 22.35 26.58 8.89
N VAL A 1210 22.37 25.61 7.98
CA VAL A 1210 21.62 25.72 6.71
C VAL A 1210 20.12 25.77 6.97
N ALA A 1211 19.59 24.95 7.89
CA ALA A 1211 18.18 24.98 8.26
C ALA A 1211 17.76 26.33 8.85
N GLU A 1212 18.56 26.93 9.74
CA GLU A 1212 18.30 28.30 10.25
C GLU A 1212 18.19 29.33 9.13
N ASP A 1213 19.11 29.27 8.16
CA ASP A 1213 19.12 30.21 7.03
C ASP A 1213 17.87 30.02 6.13
N TYR A 1214 17.39 28.78 5.96
CA TYR A 1214 16.12 28.50 5.29
C TYR A 1214 14.91 28.96 6.10
N VAL A 1215 14.88 28.80 7.41
CA VAL A 1215 13.79 29.29 8.28
C VAL A 1215 13.66 30.80 8.17
N HIS A 1216 14.79 31.53 8.25
CA HIS A 1216 14.80 32.98 8.03
C HIS A 1216 14.29 33.36 6.64
N LEU A 1217 14.63 32.58 5.62
CA LEU A 1217 14.10 32.78 4.27
C LEU A 1217 12.58 32.54 4.22
N TYR A 1218 12.07 31.46 4.82
CA TYR A 1218 10.64 31.17 4.84
C TYR A 1218 9.85 32.28 5.52
N ASP A 1219 10.30 32.75 6.69
CA ASP A 1219 9.68 33.87 7.40
C ASP A 1219 9.65 35.13 6.53
N LYS A 1220 10.74 35.45 5.83
CA LYS A 1220 10.80 36.58 4.91
C LYS A 1220 9.77 36.44 3.79
N VAL A 1221 9.71 35.26 3.16
CA VAL A 1221 8.84 35.01 2.00
C VAL A 1221 7.37 35.04 2.41
N ILE A 1222 7.00 34.36 3.51
CA ILE A 1222 5.63 34.34 4.06
C ILE A 1222 5.17 35.77 4.39
N ASN A 1223 6.00 36.55 5.10
CA ASN A 1223 5.64 37.92 5.50
C ASN A 1223 5.55 38.90 4.31
N SER A 1224 6.37 38.71 3.26
CA SER A 1224 6.32 39.58 2.07
C SER A 1224 5.05 39.40 1.24
N ASN A 1225 4.51 38.17 1.17
CA ASN A 1225 3.24 37.89 0.49
C ASN A 1225 2.04 38.55 1.21
N LEU A 1226 2.06 38.61 2.56
CA LEU A 1226 1.02 39.27 3.36
C LEU A 1226 0.92 40.79 3.12
N ILE A 1227 2.02 41.44 2.75
CA ILE A 1227 2.05 42.90 2.52
C ILE A 1227 1.47 43.24 1.12
N SER A 1228 1.62 42.35 0.14
CA SER A 1228 1.10 42.57 -1.22
C SER A 1228 -0.42 42.50 -1.36
N ASP A 1229 -1.11 41.83 -0.42
CA ASP A 1229 -2.58 41.74 -0.42
C ASP A 1229 -3.28 42.96 0.22
N ASN A 1230 -2.54 43.82 0.94
CA ASN A 1230 -3.10 45.02 1.59
C ASN A 1230 -2.90 46.33 0.81
N SER A 1231 -2.32 46.29 -0.40
CA SER A 1231 -2.10 47.48 -1.24
C SER A 1231 -3.11 47.67 -2.38
N GLY A 1232 -4.23 46.94 -2.38
CA GLY A 1232 -5.34 47.15 -3.32
C GLY A 1232 -6.44 48.02 -2.70
N GLU A 1233 -6.73 49.16 -3.34
CA GLU A 1233 -7.75 50.15 -2.94
C GLU A 1233 -9.09 49.53 -2.51
N GLY A 1234 -9.64 50.07 -1.42
CA GLY A 1234 -10.83 49.55 -0.75
C GLY A 1234 -12.07 49.45 -1.63
N ARG A 1235 -12.61 48.23 -1.71
CA ARG A 1235 -14.06 47.95 -1.77
C ARG A 1235 -14.34 46.68 -0.95
N PRO A 1236 -15.37 46.68 -0.08
CA PRO A 1236 -15.73 45.47 0.66
C PRO A 1236 -16.36 44.47 -0.31
N LEU A 1237 -15.76 43.29 -0.46
CA LEU A 1237 -16.37 42.16 -1.14
C LEU A 1237 -17.25 41.40 -0.15
N GLU A 1238 -18.56 41.47 -0.37
CA GLU A 1238 -19.55 40.61 0.25
C GLU A 1238 -19.17 39.13 -0.02
N ARG A 1239 -19.02 38.34 1.06
CA ARG A 1239 -18.93 36.88 0.97
C ARG A 1239 -20.31 36.35 0.60
N GLY A 1240 -20.49 36.09 -0.70
CA GLY A 1240 -21.63 35.36 -1.23
C GLY A 1240 -21.63 33.92 -0.71
N SER A 1241 -22.73 33.57 -0.06
CA SER A 1241 -23.11 32.23 0.35
C SER A 1241 -23.20 31.29 -0.86
N ILE A 1242 -22.49 30.17 -0.78
CA ILE A 1242 -22.78 28.99 -1.60
C ILE A 1242 -23.18 27.89 -0.62
N ARG A 1243 -24.46 27.52 -0.70
CA ARG A 1243 -25.12 26.44 0.02
C ARG A 1243 -24.59 25.08 -0.37
#